data_AF-A0A5A8DFT5-F1
#
_entry.id   AF-A0A5A8DFT5-F1
#
_cell.length_a   1.000
_cell.length_b   1.000
_cell.length_c   1.000
_cell.angle_alpha   90.00
_cell.angle_beta   90.00
_cell.angle_gamma   90.00
#
_symmetry.space_group_name_H-M   'P 1'
#
loop_
_entity.id
_entity.type
_entity.pdbx_description
1 polymer ?
#
loop_
_entity_poly.entity_id
_entity_poly.type
_entity_poly.pdbx_seq_one_letter_code
_entity_poly.pdbx_strand_id
1 'polypeptide(L)'
;MPTAPLSAPAAAPPASGARESLLPRLRAIRDSRHALFVKSALGPDPPVYLDYNASTPIDPKVAEAMMGAGLGLPCNPSSSHAFGRRARVAVASARASLATLLDAPSADCVTFVSCGTEASNWAIRGSVAAWRAAAAEAASSAAPTGTPHIVTLSIEHPATLETCRWLQARAAASGGAEGATFTAVPVNKQCVCSPEEVVAAVTPQTCVVTVMLANNETGSMQPVADIARLLDARAAELGLTGPDGRRRVALHVDASQAVGKLPVSVADLGCDYLTVAGHKMYAPPGCGALVVSPGAAWGVPPPLVLGAPQEDGRRAGTVSVAMAVALGTAAKLSAAFLAAGGTAHLWDMRQRLAAALAAECSRLGTEPPVPNGPSHEGAVLPNTLSISFRGLSAAELLRRLDLVLAASVGSACLTLGAATKPSGVAAAMGLEPCMAPGTLRLSLGKHTTDDELAFAAAAIAETVADMRAGRDTAVDEDGTVALEGAVAGAAAACAGAGAAADAPSAAAPLGTGRLYFEATDLLVAVSRVEAAAAISPASEDEEAPTAVLNGEEVQLKGAAAAGAAVVVLDETTAHPQGGGQPADKGFLVCCLPSGRLARFPLVHVTKGPAHSEALGGAILHVVGPAEPLEGEEDAPAGAALPSPGSPCLVRVDPVWRAAAAKLHSAGHLLDAAVRKHAPQLRPTVGYHFPDRPSVSYAGRVPAAEAEELIEKLQAEVDRLVAEAAPTSVSVFTAGDSAAAREAGLTAEEADDFMPGSTVRVVAVGPRGNVCPCGGTHVGHAGELAGLTIKSIKGKKGSTKVSYDIEGIVLA
;
A
#
# COMPACT_ATOMS: atom_id res chain seq x y z
N MET A 1 -15.49 -45.35 -30.73
CA MET A 1 -16.89 -45.48 -30.26
C MET A 1 -17.66 -44.26 -30.74
N PRO A 2 -18.93 -44.39 -31.15
CA PRO A 2 -19.61 -43.34 -31.91
C PRO A 2 -19.93 -42.12 -31.03
N THR A 3 -19.74 -40.94 -31.61
CA THR A 3 -19.92 -39.61 -31.04
C THR A 3 -21.40 -39.31 -30.79
N ALA A 4 -21.76 -39.03 -29.54
CA ALA A 4 -23.04 -38.41 -29.19
C ALA A 4 -22.99 -36.90 -29.52
N PRO A 5 -24.07 -36.30 -30.04
CA PRO A 5 -24.10 -34.88 -30.36
C PRO A 5 -24.14 -34.04 -29.07
N LEU A 6 -23.31 -33.00 -29.03
CA LEU A 6 -23.31 -31.96 -28.00
C LEU A 6 -24.71 -31.34 -27.89
N SER A 7 -25.29 -31.41 -26.68
CA SER A 7 -26.50 -30.69 -26.33
C SER A 7 -26.28 -29.18 -26.47
N ALA A 8 -27.25 -28.50 -27.10
CA ALA A 8 -27.28 -27.05 -27.26
C ALA A 8 -27.04 -26.29 -25.95
N PRO A 9 -26.43 -25.09 -25.98
CA PRO A 9 -26.17 -24.30 -24.78
C PRO A 9 -27.49 -23.97 -24.09
N ALA A 10 -27.54 -24.16 -22.78
CA ALA A 10 -28.67 -23.78 -21.96
C ALA A 10 -28.95 -22.28 -22.17
N ALA A 11 -30.22 -21.96 -22.43
CA ALA A 11 -30.69 -20.60 -22.65
C ALA A 11 -30.28 -19.68 -21.49
N ALA A 12 -29.77 -18.50 -21.83
CA ALA A 12 -29.48 -17.44 -20.87
C ALA A 12 -30.74 -17.10 -20.04
N PRO A 13 -30.60 -16.85 -18.73
CA PRO A 13 -31.74 -16.44 -17.91
C PRO A 13 -32.31 -15.11 -18.42
N PRO A 14 -33.64 -14.87 -18.28
CA PRO A 14 -34.28 -13.70 -18.82
C PRO A 14 -33.73 -12.42 -18.18
N ALA A 15 -33.31 -11.49 -19.04
CA ALA A 15 -32.98 -10.11 -18.67
C ALA A 15 -34.28 -9.34 -18.38
N SER A 16 -34.83 -9.46 -17.17
CA SER A 16 -35.89 -8.56 -16.70
C SER A 16 -35.87 -8.44 -15.18
N GLY A 17 -34.99 -7.57 -14.71
CA GLY A 17 -34.95 -7.04 -13.36
C GLY A 17 -33.82 -6.02 -13.36
N ALA A 18 -34.13 -4.74 -13.17
CA ALA A 18 -33.09 -3.74 -12.98
C ALA A 18 -32.24 -4.20 -11.77
N ARG A 19 -31.02 -4.69 -12.04
CA ARG A 19 -30.06 -4.95 -10.96
C ARG A 19 -29.86 -3.60 -10.27
N GLU A 20 -30.16 -3.53 -8.98
CA GLU A 20 -29.86 -2.35 -8.17
C GLU A 20 -28.37 -2.03 -8.33
N SER A 21 -28.06 -0.74 -8.53
CA SER A 21 -26.67 -0.29 -8.60
C SER A 21 -25.91 -0.75 -7.35
N LEU A 22 -24.66 -1.18 -7.51
CA LEU A 22 -23.80 -1.51 -6.39
C LEU A 22 -23.26 -0.24 -5.73
N LEU A 23 -23.27 0.92 -6.40
CA LEU A 23 -22.76 2.19 -5.88
C LEU A 23 -23.31 2.58 -4.50
N PRO A 24 -24.62 2.49 -4.18
CA PRO A 24 -25.13 2.76 -2.83
C PRO A 24 -24.59 1.78 -1.79
N ARG A 25 -24.39 0.50 -2.14
CA ARG A 25 -23.77 -0.50 -1.24
C ARG A 25 -22.27 -0.26 -1.05
N LEU A 26 -21.55 0.08 -2.12
CA LEU A 26 -20.14 0.44 -2.06
C LEU A 26 -19.91 1.73 -1.26
N ARG A 27 -20.78 2.73 -1.46
CA ARG A 27 -20.83 3.95 -0.64
C ARG A 27 -21.15 3.61 0.82
N ALA A 28 -22.16 2.78 1.09
CA ALA A 28 -22.47 2.35 2.45
C ALA A 28 -21.32 1.60 3.14
N ILE A 29 -20.61 0.69 2.45
CA ILE A 29 -19.43 -0.01 2.97
C ILE A 29 -18.29 0.98 3.25
N ARG A 30 -18.05 1.94 2.34
CA ARG A 30 -17.08 3.02 2.52
C ARG A 30 -17.44 3.94 3.68
N ASP A 31 -18.70 4.30 3.81
CA ASP A 31 -19.21 5.19 4.86
C ASP A 31 -19.29 4.45 6.22
N SER A 32 -19.27 3.11 6.21
CA SER A 32 -19.17 2.21 7.38
C SER A 32 -17.75 1.99 7.90
N ARG A 33 -16.76 2.77 7.44
CA ARG A 33 -15.33 2.65 7.78
C ARG A 33 -15.02 2.63 9.29
N HIS A 34 -15.92 3.09 10.16
CA HIS A 34 -15.74 3.05 11.62
C HIS A 34 -15.97 1.69 12.30
N ALA A 35 -16.57 0.70 11.65
CA ALA A 35 -16.97 -0.55 12.33
C ALA A 35 -16.10 -1.79 12.05
N LEU A 36 -15.12 -1.72 11.12
CA LEU A 36 -14.65 -2.94 10.44
C LEU A 36 -13.14 -3.14 10.32
N PHE A 37 -12.30 -2.43 11.08
CA PHE A 37 -10.86 -2.74 11.06
C PHE A 37 -10.43 -3.90 11.99
N VAL A 38 -11.31 -4.36 12.89
CA VAL A 38 -11.07 -5.57 13.71
C VAL A 38 -11.99 -6.73 13.34
N LYS A 39 -13.03 -6.49 12.52
CA LYS A 39 -13.90 -7.55 11.99
C LYS A 39 -13.65 -7.92 10.53
N SER A 40 -13.01 -7.11 9.68
CA SER A 40 -12.88 -7.43 8.24
C SER A 40 -11.75 -8.39 7.89
N ALA A 41 -10.86 -8.75 8.83
CA ALA A 41 -10.07 -9.97 8.66
C ALA A 41 -10.96 -11.23 8.64
N LEU A 42 -12.19 -11.13 9.16
CA LEU A 42 -13.19 -12.21 9.28
C LEU A 42 -14.65 -11.67 9.19
N GLY A 43 -14.94 -10.77 8.25
CA GLY A 43 -16.32 -10.40 7.88
C GLY A 43 -16.94 -11.54 7.06
N PRO A 44 -18.28 -11.63 6.92
CA PRO A 44 -18.91 -12.80 6.32
C PRO A 44 -18.44 -13.10 4.89
N ASP A 45 -17.99 -12.09 4.12
CA ASP A 45 -17.35 -12.28 2.82
C ASP A 45 -16.10 -11.37 2.67
N PRO A 46 -14.90 -11.93 2.39
CA PRO A 46 -13.69 -11.15 2.12
C PRO A 46 -13.78 -10.41 0.76
N PRO A 47 -12.96 -9.35 0.53
CA PRO A 47 -12.90 -8.71 -0.78
C PRO A 47 -12.51 -9.71 -1.86
N VAL A 48 -13.07 -9.55 -3.07
CA VAL A 48 -12.73 -10.39 -4.21
C VAL A 48 -11.25 -10.22 -4.53
N TYR A 49 -10.49 -11.32 -4.52
CA TYR A 49 -9.04 -11.28 -4.72
C TYR A 49 -8.67 -11.59 -6.17
N LEU A 50 -8.31 -10.57 -6.95
CA LEU A 50 -7.82 -10.68 -8.33
C LEU A 50 -6.36 -10.19 -8.47
N ASP A 51 -5.53 -10.42 -7.45
CA ASP A 51 -4.10 -10.06 -7.46
C ASP A 51 -3.13 -11.25 -7.31
N TYR A 52 -3.51 -12.41 -7.86
CA TYR A 52 -2.74 -13.65 -7.79
C TYR A 52 -1.31 -13.58 -8.39
N ASN A 53 -1.00 -12.60 -9.25
CA ASN A 53 0.36 -12.38 -9.75
C ASN A 53 1.26 -11.66 -8.74
N ALA A 54 0.71 -10.90 -7.79
CA ALA A 54 1.48 -10.33 -6.69
C ALA A 54 1.81 -11.42 -5.66
N SER A 55 0.81 -12.14 -5.18
CA SER A 55 0.98 -13.34 -4.36
C SER A 55 -0.27 -14.19 -4.41
N THR A 56 -0.15 -15.47 -4.03
CA THR A 56 -1.28 -16.38 -3.91
C THR A 56 -1.55 -16.70 -2.43
N PRO A 57 -2.79 -17.05 -2.05
CA PRO A 57 -3.05 -17.65 -0.76
C PRO A 57 -2.30 -18.98 -0.64
N ILE A 58 -1.90 -19.34 0.58
CA ILE A 58 -1.30 -20.65 0.84
C ILE A 58 -2.40 -21.71 0.65
N ASP A 59 -2.15 -22.72 -0.18
CA ASP A 59 -3.10 -23.83 -0.31
C ASP A 59 -3.28 -24.52 1.05
N PRO A 60 -4.51 -24.81 1.51
CA PRO A 60 -4.74 -25.47 2.79
C PRO A 60 -3.94 -26.78 2.97
N LYS A 61 -3.78 -27.58 1.90
CA LYS A 61 -2.96 -28.81 1.92
C LYS A 61 -1.48 -28.52 2.03
N VAL A 62 -1.02 -27.37 1.52
CA VAL A 62 0.36 -26.90 1.70
C VAL A 62 0.57 -26.45 3.14
N ALA A 63 -0.36 -25.69 3.72
CA ALA A 63 -0.30 -25.27 5.12
C ALA A 63 -0.28 -26.49 6.07
N GLU A 64 -1.14 -27.48 5.83
CA GLU A 64 -1.17 -28.74 6.58
C GLU A 64 0.17 -29.49 6.49
N ALA A 65 0.71 -29.67 5.29
CA ALA A 65 2.00 -30.35 5.10
C ALA A 65 3.16 -29.59 5.77
N MET A 66 3.16 -28.26 5.67
CA MET A 66 4.14 -27.39 6.32
C MET A 66 4.08 -27.52 7.84
N MET A 67 2.88 -27.46 8.42
CA MET A 67 2.65 -27.63 9.86
C MET A 67 3.08 -29.02 10.34
N GLY A 68 2.72 -30.08 9.61
CA GLY A 68 3.14 -31.44 9.91
C GLY A 68 4.66 -31.63 9.88
N ALA A 69 5.36 -30.90 9.01
CA ALA A 69 6.82 -30.90 8.94
C ALA A 69 7.48 -30.02 10.02
N GLY A 70 6.84 -28.92 10.44
CA GLY A 70 7.41 -27.88 11.30
C GLY A 70 7.07 -27.97 12.79
N LEU A 71 5.88 -28.46 13.17
CA LEU A 71 5.37 -28.38 14.55
C LEU A 71 5.78 -29.55 15.46
N GLY A 72 6.32 -30.64 14.91
CA GLY A 72 6.53 -31.87 15.68
C GLY A 72 7.98 -32.25 16.00
N LEU A 73 9.00 -31.67 15.35
CA LEU A 73 10.37 -32.21 15.40
C LEU A 73 11.43 -31.11 15.21
N PRO A 74 12.49 -31.05 16.03
CA PRO A 74 13.66 -30.21 15.74
C PRO A 74 14.40 -30.80 14.53
N CYS A 75 14.26 -30.15 13.37
CA CYS A 75 14.66 -30.74 12.10
C CYS A 75 15.75 -29.96 11.39
N ASN A 76 17.00 -30.14 11.85
CA ASN A 76 18.18 -29.81 11.05
C ASN A 76 18.55 -31.02 10.15
N PRO A 77 18.42 -30.93 8.82
CA PRO A 77 18.73 -32.05 7.91
C PRO A 77 20.22 -32.41 7.87
N SER A 78 21.11 -31.58 8.41
CA SER A 78 22.53 -31.88 8.56
C SER A 78 22.84 -32.83 9.73
N SER A 79 21.90 -33.04 10.66
CA SER A 79 22.14 -33.93 11.80
C SER A 79 22.16 -35.41 11.40
N SER A 80 23.02 -36.20 12.06
CA SER A 80 23.16 -37.64 11.82
C SER A 80 22.10 -38.49 12.50
N HIS A 81 21.47 -37.99 13.57
CA HIS A 81 20.44 -38.70 14.34
C HIS A 81 19.12 -38.86 13.57
N ALA A 82 18.19 -39.65 14.11
CA ALA A 82 16.93 -40.01 13.44
C ALA A 82 16.12 -38.79 12.96
N PHE A 83 16.02 -37.72 13.76
CA PHE A 83 15.31 -36.50 13.35
C PHE A 83 15.95 -35.80 12.14
N GLY A 84 17.29 -35.75 12.05
CA GLY A 84 18.00 -35.18 10.91
C GLY A 84 17.86 -36.04 9.65
N ARG A 85 17.87 -37.37 9.78
CA ARG A 85 17.59 -38.28 8.67
C ARG A 85 16.16 -38.12 8.12
N ARG A 86 15.16 -38.00 9.01
CA ARG A 86 13.77 -37.73 8.61
C ARG A 86 13.63 -36.39 7.90
N ALA A 87 14.26 -35.33 8.43
CA ALA A 87 14.32 -34.02 7.79
C ALA A 87 14.92 -34.09 6.38
N ARG A 88 16.03 -34.82 6.20
CA ARG A 88 16.69 -35.00 4.91
C ARG A 88 15.80 -35.70 3.89
N VAL A 89 15.06 -36.73 4.30
CA VAL A 89 14.07 -37.42 3.45
C VAL A 89 12.95 -36.47 3.02
N ALA A 90 12.44 -35.65 3.94
CA ALA A 90 11.40 -34.67 3.62
C ALA A 90 11.88 -33.62 2.61
N VAL A 91 13.08 -33.07 2.80
CA VAL A 91 13.72 -32.12 1.86
C VAL A 91 13.96 -32.78 0.50
N ALA A 92 14.46 -34.02 0.46
CA ALA A 92 14.68 -34.75 -0.80
C ALA A 92 13.37 -35.02 -1.56
N SER A 93 12.30 -35.40 -0.85
CA SER A 93 10.97 -35.61 -1.43
C SER A 93 10.40 -34.30 -2.01
N ALA A 94 10.57 -33.18 -1.30
CA ALA A 94 10.19 -31.87 -1.80
C ALA A 94 10.97 -31.49 -3.07
N ARG A 95 12.28 -31.72 -3.07
CA ARG A 95 13.18 -31.46 -4.20
C ARG A 95 12.76 -32.25 -5.44
N ALA A 96 12.48 -33.54 -5.27
CA ALA A 96 11.98 -34.41 -6.35
C ALA A 96 10.63 -33.96 -6.90
N SER A 97 9.75 -33.45 -6.04
CA SER A 97 8.44 -32.92 -6.45
C SER A 97 8.58 -31.71 -7.36
N LEU A 98 9.49 -30.80 -7.02
CA LEU A 98 9.75 -29.61 -7.84
C LEU A 98 10.45 -29.99 -9.16
N ALA A 99 11.42 -30.90 -9.11
CA ALA A 99 12.07 -31.42 -10.32
C ALA A 99 11.06 -32.07 -11.28
N THR A 100 10.10 -32.84 -10.76
CA THR A 100 9.03 -33.45 -11.57
C THR A 100 8.13 -32.39 -12.21
N LEU A 101 7.71 -31.36 -11.47
CA LEU A 101 6.88 -30.28 -12.00
C LEU A 101 7.57 -29.53 -13.15
N LEU A 102 8.89 -29.36 -13.06
CA LEU A 102 9.70 -28.58 -13.98
C LEU A 102 10.36 -29.42 -15.08
N ASP A 103 10.03 -30.71 -15.15
CA ASP A 103 10.67 -31.68 -16.05
C ASP A 103 12.21 -31.60 -16.00
N ALA A 104 12.74 -31.43 -14.79
CA ALA A 104 14.18 -31.38 -14.56
C ALA A 104 14.76 -32.81 -14.53
N PRO A 105 15.92 -33.05 -15.16
CA PRO A 105 16.47 -34.40 -15.34
C PRO A 105 16.88 -35.09 -14.04
N SER A 106 17.13 -34.33 -12.96
CA SER A 106 17.41 -34.86 -11.63
C SER A 106 16.94 -33.89 -10.55
N ALA A 107 16.57 -34.42 -9.38
CA ALA A 107 16.33 -33.61 -8.19
C ALA A 107 17.56 -32.75 -7.82
N ASP A 108 18.78 -33.21 -8.08
CA ASP A 108 20.03 -32.50 -7.76
C ASP A 108 20.23 -31.20 -8.57
N CYS A 109 19.40 -30.98 -9.60
CA CYS A 109 19.37 -29.73 -10.35
C CYS A 109 18.71 -28.60 -9.53
N VAL A 110 17.85 -28.94 -8.56
CA VAL A 110 17.10 -27.96 -7.77
C VAL A 110 17.93 -27.55 -6.55
N THR A 111 18.06 -26.26 -6.29
CA THR A 111 18.62 -25.70 -5.05
C THR A 111 17.59 -24.78 -4.38
N PHE A 112 17.30 -25.01 -3.10
CA PHE A 112 16.36 -24.18 -2.35
C PHE A 112 16.97 -22.83 -1.97
N VAL A 113 16.20 -21.77 -2.13
CA VAL A 113 16.55 -20.39 -1.75
C VAL A 113 15.38 -19.76 -0.99
N SER A 114 15.57 -18.56 -0.42
CA SER A 114 14.51 -17.87 0.32
C SER A 114 13.39 -17.32 -0.58
N CYS A 115 13.67 -16.97 -1.82
CA CYS A 115 12.69 -16.36 -2.73
C CYS A 115 13.22 -16.29 -4.17
N GLY A 116 12.35 -15.95 -5.12
CA GLY A 116 12.75 -15.71 -6.52
C GLY A 116 13.80 -14.60 -6.66
N THR A 117 13.77 -13.57 -5.80
CA THR A 117 14.78 -12.50 -5.79
C THR A 117 16.18 -13.04 -5.48
N GLU A 118 16.32 -13.95 -4.51
CA GLU A 118 17.61 -14.61 -4.20
C GLU A 118 18.08 -15.47 -5.38
N ALA A 119 17.17 -16.23 -6.01
CA ALA A 119 17.50 -17.06 -7.18
C ALA A 119 17.99 -16.23 -8.36
N SER A 120 17.27 -15.18 -8.79
CA SER A 120 17.69 -14.31 -9.90
C SER A 120 19.02 -13.62 -9.60
N ASN A 121 19.21 -13.13 -8.37
CA ASN A 121 20.49 -12.52 -7.97
C ASN A 121 21.65 -13.51 -8.03
N TRP A 122 21.44 -14.74 -7.58
CA TRP A 122 22.46 -15.77 -7.59
C TRP A 122 22.81 -16.21 -9.01
N ALA A 123 21.82 -16.43 -9.88
CA ALA A 123 22.04 -16.78 -11.28
C ALA A 123 22.85 -15.69 -12.02
N ILE A 124 22.46 -14.43 -11.88
CA ILE A 124 23.10 -13.30 -12.59
C ILE A 124 24.51 -13.04 -12.04
N ARG A 125 24.63 -12.81 -10.73
CA ARG A 125 25.93 -12.46 -10.12
C ARG A 125 26.90 -13.63 -10.15
N GLY A 126 26.40 -14.85 -9.99
CA GLY A 126 27.19 -16.05 -10.09
C GLY A 126 27.72 -16.27 -11.51
N SER A 127 26.93 -16.00 -12.55
CA SER A 127 27.41 -16.06 -13.95
C SER A 127 28.53 -15.05 -14.22
N VAL A 128 28.42 -13.82 -13.70
CA VAL A 128 29.49 -12.81 -13.79
C VAL A 128 30.76 -13.27 -13.08
N ALA A 129 30.63 -13.83 -11.87
CA ALA A 129 31.78 -14.32 -11.11
C ALA A 129 32.46 -15.52 -11.80
N ALA A 130 31.68 -16.46 -12.32
CA ALA A 130 32.20 -17.63 -13.03
C ALA A 130 32.89 -17.26 -14.34
N TRP A 131 32.32 -16.31 -15.11
CA TRP A 131 32.97 -15.78 -16.31
C TRP A 131 34.32 -15.14 -15.98
N ARG A 132 34.40 -14.36 -14.89
CA ARG A 132 35.66 -13.72 -14.45
C ARG A 132 36.70 -14.75 -14.01
N ALA A 133 36.29 -15.78 -13.28
CA ALA A 133 37.19 -16.87 -12.90
C ALA A 133 37.75 -17.59 -14.14
N ALA A 134 36.90 -17.90 -15.12
CA ALA A 134 37.32 -18.51 -16.37
C ALA A 134 38.26 -17.60 -17.19
N ALA A 135 38.03 -16.28 -17.19
CA ALA A 135 38.92 -15.31 -17.83
C ALA A 135 40.30 -15.23 -17.16
N ALA A 136 40.37 -15.36 -15.84
CA ALA A 136 41.63 -15.33 -15.09
C ALA A 136 42.48 -16.60 -15.26
N GLU A 137 41.84 -17.77 -15.40
CA GLU A 137 42.52 -19.06 -15.59
C GLU A 137 43.11 -19.22 -17.00
N ALA A 138 42.53 -18.55 -18.00
CA ALA A 138 42.99 -18.62 -19.37
C ALA A 138 44.22 -17.73 -19.60
N ALA A 139 45.42 -18.23 -19.31
CA ALA A 139 46.72 -17.57 -19.60
C ALA A 139 47.10 -17.54 -21.11
N SER A 140 46.12 -17.69 -22.02
CA SER A 140 46.28 -17.84 -23.46
C SER A 140 45.54 -16.73 -24.22
N SER A 141 45.93 -16.46 -25.47
CA SER A 141 45.34 -15.44 -26.37
C SER A 141 43.86 -15.67 -26.74
N ALA A 142 43.22 -16.73 -26.22
CA ALA A 142 41.81 -17.06 -26.42
C ALA A 142 40.92 -16.73 -25.19
N ALA A 143 41.47 -16.13 -24.14
CA ALA A 143 40.71 -15.74 -22.95
C ALA A 143 39.75 -14.57 -23.23
N PRO A 144 38.52 -14.58 -22.68
CA PRO A 144 37.68 -13.39 -22.66
C PRO A 144 38.38 -12.27 -21.90
N THR A 145 38.73 -11.18 -22.60
CA THR A 145 39.31 -9.99 -21.98
C THR A 145 38.25 -8.89 -21.89
N GLY A 146 38.35 -8.06 -20.86
CA GLY A 146 37.48 -6.90 -20.64
C GLY A 146 36.45 -7.07 -19.54
N THR A 147 35.44 -6.20 -19.56
CA THR A 147 34.35 -6.19 -18.57
C THR A 147 33.25 -7.18 -18.98
N PRO A 148 32.77 -8.05 -18.07
CA PRO A 148 31.66 -8.94 -18.36
C PRO A 148 30.43 -8.16 -18.80
N HIS A 149 29.64 -8.74 -19.69
CA HIS A 149 28.42 -8.16 -20.24
C HIS A 149 27.20 -9.05 -19.96
N ILE A 150 26.05 -8.43 -19.72
CA ILE A 150 24.76 -9.09 -19.49
C ILE A 150 23.76 -8.62 -20.54
N VAL A 151 23.00 -9.54 -21.13
CA VAL A 151 21.84 -9.18 -21.96
C VAL A 151 20.56 -9.47 -21.17
N THR A 152 19.63 -8.53 -21.17
CA THR A 152 18.35 -8.65 -20.45
C THR A 152 17.24 -7.91 -21.19
N LEU A 153 16.00 -7.96 -20.72
CA LEU A 153 14.87 -7.20 -21.27
C LEU A 153 14.60 -5.92 -20.46
N SER A 154 14.03 -4.90 -21.09
CA SER A 154 13.61 -3.66 -20.41
C SER A 154 12.40 -3.83 -19.48
N ILE A 155 11.74 -5.00 -19.52
CA ILE A 155 10.50 -5.33 -18.81
C ILE A 155 10.68 -6.29 -17.64
N GLU A 156 11.92 -6.65 -17.31
CA GLU A 156 12.22 -7.62 -16.26
C GLU A 156 11.76 -7.13 -14.87
N HIS A 157 11.59 -8.09 -13.95
CA HIS A 157 11.30 -7.78 -12.56
C HIS A 157 12.43 -6.91 -11.94
N PRO A 158 12.12 -6.01 -10.98
CA PRO A 158 13.14 -5.20 -10.31
C PRO A 158 14.32 -6.00 -9.73
N ALA A 159 14.07 -7.23 -9.25
CA ALA A 159 15.13 -8.14 -8.79
C ALA A 159 16.20 -8.47 -9.84
N THR A 160 15.88 -8.33 -11.13
CA THR A 160 16.82 -8.51 -12.25
C THR A 160 17.41 -7.17 -12.65
N LEU A 161 16.58 -6.17 -12.96
CA LEU A 161 17.04 -4.86 -13.45
C LEU A 161 17.93 -4.13 -12.44
N GLU A 162 17.56 -4.14 -11.15
CA GLU A 162 18.38 -3.50 -10.10
C GLU A 162 19.70 -4.24 -9.89
N THR A 163 19.72 -5.56 -10.02
CA THR A 163 20.97 -6.33 -9.97
C THR A 163 21.88 -5.98 -11.14
N CYS A 164 21.34 -5.84 -12.36
CA CYS A 164 22.09 -5.38 -13.53
C CYS A 164 22.62 -3.94 -13.34
N ARG A 165 21.78 -3.01 -12.86
CA ARG A 165 22.18 -1.61 -12.57
C ARG A 165 23.26 -1.53 -11.50
N TRP A 166 23.13 -2.32 -10.43
CA TRP A 166 24.13 -2.40 -9.37
C TRP A 166 25.48 -2.92 -9.91
N LEU A 167 25.48 -3.95 -10.74
CA LEU A 167 26.69 -4.47 -11.40
C LEU A 167 27.32 -3.43 -12.34
N GLN A 168 26.51 -2.69 -13.09
CA GLN A 168 26.96 -1.62 -13.99
C GLN A 168 27.62 -0.47 -13.22
N ALA A 169 27.05 -0.07 -12.08
CA ALA A 169 27.61 0.94 -11.21
C ALA A 169 28.97 0.51 -10.65
N ARG A 170 29.12 -0.77 -10.25
CA ARG A 170 30.42 -1.32 -9.83
C ARG A 170 31.44 -1.35 -10.96
N ALA A 171 31.03 -1.70 -12.18
CA ALA A 171 31.91 -1.66 -13.34
C ALA A 171 32.42 -0.24 -13.61
N ALA A 172 31.53 0.77 -13.57
CA ALA A 172 31.92 2.16 -13.72
C ALA A 172 32.90 2.61 -12.62
N ALA A 173 32.62 2.29 -11.36
CA ALA A 173 33.46 2.70 -10.22
C ALA A 173 34.85 2.05 -10.19
N SER A 174 34.99 0.85 -10.76
CA SER A 174 36.23 0.06 -10.73
C SER A 174 37.01 0.07 -12.05
N GLY A 175 36.57 0.86 -13.04
CA GLY A 175 37.16 0.82 -14.39
C GLY A 175 37.00 -0.55 -15.07
N GLY A 176 35.95 -1.30 -14.73
CA GLY A 176 35.67 -2.63 -15.27
C GLY A 176 36.30 -3.81 -14.52
N ALA A 177 37.11 -3.54 -13.49
CA ALA A 177 37.74 -4.59 -12.68
C ALA A 177 36.72 -5.40 -11.85
N GLU A 178 35.62 -4.77 -11.46
CA GLU A 178 34.49 -5.38 -10.77
C GLU A 178 33.18 -5.17 -11.54
N GLY A 179 32.10 -5.84 -11.16
CA GLY A 179 30.79 -5.65 -11.78
C GLY A 179 30.68 -6.20 -13.21
N ALA A 180 29.69 -5.72 -13.96
CA ALA A 180 29.41 -6.08 -15.34
C ALA A 180 28.65 -4.94 -16.03
N THR A 181 28.79 -4.80 -17.35
CA THR A 181 27.90 -3.94 -18.15
C THR A 181 26.63 -4.70 -18.52
N PHE A 182 25.57 -4.02 -18.95
CA PHE A 182 24.39 -4.70 -19.48
C PHE A 182 23.69 -3.96 -20.62
N THR A 183 23.03 -4.74 -21.48
CA THR A 183 22.11 -4.25 -22.51
C THR A 183 20.69 -4.67 -22.13
N ALA A 184 19.79 -3.71 -21.98
CA ALA A 184 18.35 -3.95 -21.85
C ALA A 184 17.69 -3.85 -23.22
N VAL A 185 17.32 -5.00 -23.78
CA VAL A 185 16.67 -5.12 -25.08
C VAL A 185 15.21 -4.66 -24.94
N PRO A 186 14.73 -3.78 -25.83
CA PRO A 186 13.35 -3.31 -25.80
C PRO A 186 12.36 -4.42 -26.15
N VAL A 187 11.08 -4.14 -25.94
CA VAL A 187 9.98 -5.00 -26.35
C VAL A 187 9.07 -4.26 -27.32
N ASN A 188 8.27 -5.00 -28.07
CA ASN A 188 7.23 -4.39 -28.90
C ASN A 188 6.03 -3.89 -28.05
N LYS A 189 5.04 -3.29 -28.73
CA LYS A 189 3.77 -2.83 -28.11
C LYS A 189 2.95 -3.94 -27.45
N GLN A 190 3.25 -5.21 -27.74
CA GLN A 190 2.64 -6.37 -27.11
C GLN A 190 3.47 -6.89 -25.93
N CYS A 191 4.49 -6.17 -25.45
CA CYS A 191 5.36 -6.62 -24.36
C CYS A 191 6.12 -7.92 -24.68
N VAL A 192 6.45 -8.15 -25.95
CA VAL A 192 7.22 -9.33 -26.39
C VAL A 192 8.53 -8.86 -27.03
N CYS A 193 9.65 -9.49 -26.66
CA CYS A 193 10.96 -9.22 -27.25
C CYS A 193 11.15 -9.93 -28.60
N SER A 194 12.05 -9.41 -29.43
CA SER A 194 12.55 -10.15 -30.61
C SER A 194 13.70 -11.07 -30.18
N PRO A 195 13.61 -12.39 -30.44
CA PRO A 195 14.74 -13.30 -30.24
C PRO A 195 16.01 -12.85 -30.96
N GLU A 196 15.88 -12.33 -32.18
CA GLU A 196 16.97 -11.85 -33.02
C GLU A 196 17.68 -10.64 -32.38
N GLU A 197 16.94 -9.67 -31.86
CA GLU A 197 17.51 -8.52 -31.16
C GLU A 197 18.22 -8.94 -29.86
N VAL A 198 17.66 -9.90 -29.13
CA VAL A 198 18.29 -10.46 -27.93
C VAL A 198 19.65 -11.08 -28.26
N VAL A 199 19.73 -11.92 -29.30
CA VAL A 199 21.00 -12.56 -29.67
C VAL A 199 21.95 -11.59 -30.38
N ALA A 200 21.46 -10.58 -31.09
CA ALA A 200 22.29 -9.54 -31.70
C ALA A 200 23.02 -8.71 -30.64
N ALA A 201 22.42 -8.52 -29.46
CA ALA A 201 23.06 -7.88 -28.31
C ALA A 201 24.18 -8.73 -27.66
N VAL A 202 24.32 -10.01 -28.00
CA VAL A 202 25.39 -10.86 -27.49
C VAL A 202 26.73 -10.47 -28.11
N THR A 203 27.68 -10.19 -27.24
CA THR A 203 29.09 -9.86 -27.53
C THR A 203 30.04 -10.93 -26.99
N PRO A 204 31.34 -10.94 -27.39
CA PRO A 204 32.35 -11.83 -26.81
C PRO A 204 32.50 -11.76 -25.29
N GLN A 205 32.08 -10.65 -24.66
CA GLN A 205 32.12 -10.46 -23.21
C GLN A 205 30.86 -10.95 -22.49
N THR A 206 29.86 -11.44 -23.23
CA THR A 206 28.55 -11.77 -22.64
C THR A 206 28.66 -13.02 -21.79
N CYS A 207 28.32 -12.89 -20.51
CA CYS A 207 28.35 -13.98 -19.54
C CYS A 207 26.97 -14.63 -19.36
N VAL A 208 25.89 -13.85 -19.42
CA VAL A 208 24.53 -14.34 -19.24
C VAL A 208 23.53 -13.51 -20.05
N VAL A 209 22.59 -14.21 -20.67
CA VAL A 209 21.31 -13.69 -21.16
C VAL A 209 20.26 -14.03 -20.11
N THR A 210 19.60 -13.04 -19.52
CA THR A 210 18.57 -13.23 -18.50
C THR A 210 17.22 -12.71 -19.00
N VAL A 211 16.22 -13.57 -19.05
CA VAL A 211 14.88 -13.23 -19.58
C VAL A 211 13.78 -13.81 -18.70
N MET A 212 12.74 -13.06 -18.40
CA MET A 212 11.55 -13.59 -17.76
C MET A 212 10.77 -14.44 -18.76
N LEU A 213 10.22 -15.56 -18.30
CA LEU A 213 9.38 -16.41 -19.15
C LEU A 213 8.04 -15.75 -19.47
N ALA A 214 7.47 -15.08 -18.46
CA ALA A 214 6.20 -14.39 -18.57
C ALA A 214 6.22 -13.10 -17.76
N ASN A 215 5.74 -12.00 -18.35
CA ASN A 215 5.68 -10.72 -17.67
C ASN A 215 4.62 -10.71 -16.57
N ASN A 216 4.97 -10.21 -15.39
CA ASN A 216 4.06 -10.17 -14.23
C ASN A 216 2.95 -9.12 -14.35
N GLU A 217 3.07 -8.14 -15.24
CA GLU A 217 2.12 -7.04 -15.39
C GLU A 217 1.13 -7.31 -16.52
N THR A 218 1.64 -7.67 -17.70
CA THR A 218 0.82 -7.95 -18.89
C THR A 218 0.44 -9.41 -19.05
N GLY A 219 1.21 -10.32 -18.44
CA GLY A 219 1.10 -11.75 -18.68
C GLY A 219 1.82 -12.21 -19.96
N SER A 220 2.41 -11.32 -20.75
CA SER A 220 2.97 -11.65 -22.06
C SER A 220 4.09 -12.68 -21.96
N MET A 221 4.01 -13.73 -22.77
CA MET A 221 4.99 -14.81 -22.83
C MET A 221 6.18 -14.39 -23.70
N GLN A 222 7.41 -14.60 -23.21
CA GLN A 222 8.61 -14.36 -24.00
C GLN A 222 9.01 -15.61 -24.80
N PRO A 223 9.55 -15.45 -26.02
CA PRO A 223 9.97 -16.54 -26.90
C PRO A 223 11.31 -17.17 -26.47
N VAL A 224 11.35 -17.71 -25.24
CA VAL A 224 12.58 -18.20 -24.60
C VAL A 224 13.22 -19.36 -25.36
N ALA A 225 12.44 -20.31 -25.87
CA ALA A 225 12.96 -21.45 -26.63
C ALA A 225 13.65 -21.01 -27.94
N ASP A 226 13.10 -19.99 -28.61
CA ASP A 226 13.73 -19.41 -29.80
C ASP A 226 15.00 -18.64 -29.45
N ILE A 227 15.00 -17.90 -28.34
CA ILE A 227 16.21 -17.25 -27.82
C ILE A 227 17.29 -18.30 -27.55
N ALA A 228 16.97 -19.42 -26.90
CA ALA A 228 17.92 -20.49 -26.61
C ALA A 228 18.55 -21.05 -27.89
N ARG A 229 17.71 -21.37 -28.90
CA ARG A 229 18.17 -21.90 -30.20
C ARG A 229 19.06 -20.92 -30.96
N LEU A 230 18.67 -19.64 -31.02
CA LEU A 230 19.46 -18.62 -31.69
C LEU A 230 20.74 -18.27 -30.93
N LEU A 231 20.71 -18.35 -29.60
CA LEU A 231 21.86 -18.10 -28.74
C LEU A 231 22.96 -19.13 -28.97
N ASP A 232 22.61 -20.41 -29.21
CA ASP A 232 23.58 -21.45 -29.56
C ASP A 232 24.29 -21.15 -30.88
N ALA A 233 23.54 -20.77 -31.92
CA ALA A 233 24.11 -20.38 -33.21
C ALA A 233 25.02 -19.16 -33.07
N ARG A 234 24.55 -18.14 -32.33
CA ARG A 234 25.30 -16.90 -32.10
C ARG A 234 26.58 -17.13 -31.30
N ALA A 235 26.54 -18.00 -30.28
CA ALA A 235 27.71 -18.34 -29.50
C ALA A 235 28.76 -19.04 -30.37
N ALA A 236 28.35 -19.96 -31.25
CA ALA A 236 29.25 -20.61 -32.20
C ALA A 236 29.89 -19.61 -33.18
N GLU A 237 29.12 -18.67 -33.73
CA GLU A 237 29.64 -17.60 -34.60
C GLU A 237 30.71 -16.73 -33.91
N LEU A 238 30.51 -16.44 -32.63
CA LEU A 238 31.42 -15.63 -31.83
C LEU A 238 32.59 -16.43 -31.23
N GLY A 239 32.69 -17.73 -31.50
CA GLY A 239 33.70 -18.60 -30.91
C GLY A 239 33.52 -18.78 -29.39
N LEU A 240 32.33 -18.53 -28.86
CA LEU A 240 31.95 -18.70 -27.46
C LEU A 240 31.44 -20.12 -27.21
N THR A 241 32.16 -21.13 -27.71
CA THR A 241 31.83 -22.54 -27.53
C THR A 241 32.95 -23.20 -26.74
N GLY A 242 32.59 -23.92 -25.68
CA GLY A 242 33.51 -24.68 -24.86
C GLY A 242 34.07 -25.91 -25.59
N PRO A 243 35.09 -26.57 -25.01
CA PRO A 243 35.66 -27.80 -25.57
C PRO A 243 34.64 -28.95 -25.70
N ASP A 244 33.56 -28.90 -24.91
CA ASP A 244 32.45 -29.85 -24.90
C ASP A 244 31.38 -29.53 -25.96
N GLY A 245 31.59 -28.51 -26.79
CA GLY A 245 30.65 -28.09 -27.84
C GLY A 245 29.48 -27.25 -27.34
N ARG A 246 29.44 -26.89 -26.05
CA ARG A 246 28.37 -26.06 -25.47
C ARG A 246 28.69 -24.58 -25.50
N ARG A 247 27.67 -23.73 -25.59
CA ARG A 247 27.85 -22.28 -25.48
C ARG A 247 28.47 -21.89 -24.13
N ARG A 248 29.32 -20.88 -24.14
CA ARG A 248 29.93 -20.22 -22.96
C ARG A 248 29.20 -18.91 -22.65
N VAL A 249 27.88 -18.95 -22.77
CA VAL A 249 26.95 -17.87 -22.39
C VAL A 249 25.77 -18.54 -21.71
N ALA A 250 25.49 -18.20 -20.46
CA ALA A 250 24.37 -18.77 -19.74
C ALA A 250 23.05 -18.15 -20.19
N LEU A 251 21.97 -18.93 -20.18
CA LEU A 251 20.59 -18.50 -20.31
C LEU A 251 19.89 -18.68 -18.96
N HIS A 252 19.62 -17.57 -18.27
CA HIS A 252 18.79 -17.54 -17.08
C HIS A 252 17.36 -17.19 -17.44
N VAL A 253 16.39 -17.94 -16.91
CA VAL A 253 14.97 -17.74 -17.13
C VAL A 253 14.26 -17.48 -15.80
N ASP A 254 13.64 -16.31 -15.64
CA ASP A 254 12.74 -16.05 -14.51
C ASP A 254 11.34 -16.60 -14.81
N ALA A 255 11.04 -17.78 -14.27
CA ALA A 255 9.75 -18.44 -14.44
C ALA A 255 8.78 -18.19 -13.29
N SER A 256 9.05 -17.21 -12.42
CA SER A 256 8.25 -16.92 -11.22
C SER A 256 6.75 -16.82 -11.50
N GLN A 257 6.35 -16.27 -12.66
CA GLN A 257 4.94 -16.10 -13.01
C GLN A 257 4.31 -17.29 -13.75
N ALA A 258 5.11 -18.18 -14.33
CA ALA A 258 4.64 -19.27 -15.18
C ALA A 258 4.46 -20.58 -14.42
N VAL A 259 5.38 -20.89 -13.50
CA VAL A 259 5.39 -22.16 -12.77
C VAL A 259 4.08 -22.36 -12.01
N GLY A 260 3.41 -23.48 -12.27
CA GLY A 260 2.14 -23.85 -11.65
C GLY A 260 0.88 -23.27 -12.33
N LYS A 261 1.04 -22.44 -13.36
CA LYS A 261 -0.07 -21.91 -14.18
C LYS A 261 -0.09 -22.51 -15.59
N LEU A 262 1.10 -22.83 -16.12
CA LEU A 262 1.30 -23.58 -17.35
C LEU A 262 2.40 -24.65 -17.16
N PRO A 263 2.47 -25.66 -18.05
CA PRO A 263 3.62 -26.55 -18.12
C PRO A 263 4.91 -25.78 -18.38
N VAL A 264 5.95 -26.06 -17.59
CA VAL A 264 7.27 -25.46 -17.73
C VAL A 264 8.28 -26.59 -17.70
N SER A 265 9.02 -26.80 -18.79
CA SER A 265 10.12 -27.76 -18.85
C SER A 265 11.45 -27.03 -19.01
N VAL A 266 12.40 -27.34 -18.15
CA VAL A 266 13.77 -26.82 -18.25
C VAL A 266 14.41 -27.22 -19.59
N ALA A 267 14.13 -28.43 -20.06
CA ALA A 267 14.65 -28.95 -21.32
C ALA A 267 14.05 -28.22 -22.52
N ASP A 268 12.72 -28.05 -22.56
CA ASP A 268 12.04 -27.37 -23.66
C ASP A 268 12.44 -25.89 -23.77
N LEU A 269 12.72 -25.24 -22.65
CA LEU A 269 13.19 -23.85 -22.61
C LEU A 269 14.66 -23.71 -23.02
N GLY A 270 15.45 -24.79 -23.00
CA GLY A 270 16.88 -24.76 -23.29
C GLY A 270 17.70 -23.85 -22.36
N CYS A 271 17.21 -23.62 -21.13
CA CYS A 271 17.82 -22.69 -20.18
C CYS A 271 18.86 -23.37 -19.29
N ASP A 272 19.88 -22.60 -18.89
CA ASP A 272 20.93 -23.02 -17.97
C ASP A 272 20.48 -22.88 -16.50
N TYR A 273 19.74 -21.81 -16.22
CA TYR A 273 19.24 -21.47 -14.89
C TYR A 273 17.74 -21.12 -14.95
N LEU A 274 16.93 -21.64 -14.02
CA LEU A 274 15.50 -21.34 -13.92
C LEU A 274 15.14 -20.88 -12.51
N THR A 275 14.58 -19.68 -12.38
CA THR A 275 14.11 -19.12 -11.10
C THR A 275 12.67 -19.51 -10.80
N VAL A 276 12.42 -19.92 -9.55
CA VAL A 276 11.10 -20.29 -9.02
C VAL A 276 10.78 -19.48 -7.76
N ALA A 277 9.58 -18.88 -7.73
CA ALA A 277 9.04 -18.18 -6.57
C ALA A 277 7.82 -18.92 -5.98
N GLY A 278 7.95 -19.50 -4.79
CA GLY A 278 6.92 -20.37 -4.21
C GLY A 278 5.58 -19.68 -3.97
N HIS A 279 5.60 -18.43 -3.50
CA HIS A 279 4.37 -17.67 -3.20
C HIS A 279 3.50 -17.32 -4.41
N LYS A 280 4.00 -17.56 -5.63
CA LYS A 280 3.25 -17.41 -6.88
C LYS A 280 2.58 -18.71 -7.36
N MET A 281 2.78 -19.80 -6.61
CA MET A 281 2.22 -21.14 -6.87
C MET A 281 1.62 -21.77 -5.59
N TYR A 282 0.97 -20.96 -4.75
CA TYR A 282 0.26 -21.36 -3.52
C TYR A 282 1.12 -21.91 -2.38
N ALA A 283 2.43 -21.64 -2.41
CA ALA A 283 3.33 -21.88 -1.29
C ALA A 283 3.47 -20.63 -0.39
N PRO A 284 3.95 -20.73 0.86
CA PRO A 284 4.19 -19.56 1.71
C PRO A 284 5.30 -18.64 1.15
N PRO A 285 5.22 -17.32 1.39
CA PRO A 285 6.36 -16.41 1.20
C PRO A 285 7.59 -16.89 1.98
N GLY A 286 8.79 -16.66 1.44
CA GLY A 286 10.04 -17.15 2.06
C GLY A 286 10.49 -18.53 1.60
N CYS A 287 9.90 -19.08 0.51
CA CYS A 287 10.47 -20.20 -0.24
C CYS A 287 10.61 -19.89 -1.73
N GLY A 288 11.70 -20.38 -2.32
CA GLY A 288 11.95 -20.38 -3.75
C GLY A 288 12.98 -21.45 -4.12
N ALA A 289 13.31 -21.52 -5.40
CA ALA A 289 14.39 -22.38 -5.89
C ALA A 289 15.10 -21.76 -7.08
N LEU A 290 16.37 -22.10 -7.25
CA LEU A 290 17.09 -21.99 -8.51
C LEU A 290 17.30 -23.41 -9.04
N VAL A 291 16.84 -23.68 -10.26
CA VAL A 291 17.18 -24.92 -10.97
C VAL A 291 18.40 -24.65 -11.85
N VAL A 292 19.40 -25.53 -11.76
CA VAL A 292 20.63 -25.49 -12.55
C VAL A 292 20.66 -26.70 -13.45
N SER A 293 20.63 -26.48 -14.76
CA SER A 293 20.64 -27.55 -15.76
C SER A 293 21.97 -28.31 -15.76
N PRO A 294 21.97 -29.63 -15.95
CA PRO A 294 23.20 -30.38 -16.18
C PRO A 294 23.86 -29.88 -17.46
N GLY A 295 25.07 -29.34 -17.32
CA GLY A 295 25.76 -28.73 -18.45
C GLY A 295 25.48 -27.25 -18.66
N ALA A 296 24.94 -26.57 -17.64
CA ALA A 296 24.87 -25.12 -17.63
C ALA A 296 26.22 -24.50 -18.05
N ALA A 297 26.20 -23.42 -18.84
CA ALA A 297 27.40 -22.81 -19.43
C ALA A 297 28.55 -22.54 -18.43
N TRP A 298 28.19 -22.17 -17.19
CA TRP A 298 29.13 -21.94 -16.08
C TRP A 298 29.04 -22.98 -14.96
N GLY A 299 28.35 -24.09 -15.19
CA GLY A 299 28.01 -25.05 -14.16
C GLY A 299 27.18 -24.40 -13.04
N VAL A 300 27.39 -24.87 -11.81
CA VAL A 300 26.74 -24.28 -10.63
C VAL A 300 27.36 -22.92 -10.33
N PRO A 301 26.55 -21.83 -10.26
CA PRO A 301 27.10 -20.50 -9.99
C PRO A 301 27.73 -20.43 -8.59
N PRO A 302 28.83 -19.66 -8.39
CA PRO A 302 29.41 -19.45 -7.07
C PRO A 302 28.36 -19.00 -6.04
N PRO A 303 28.39 -19.53 -4.80
CA PRO A 303 27.35 -19.28 -3.81
C PRO A 303 27.28 -17.81 -3.42
N LEU A 304 26.07 -17.25 -3.44
CA LEU A 304 25.83 -15.88 -2.95
C LEU A 304 25.87 -15.81 -1.42
N VAL A 305 25.35 -16.83 -0.74
CA VAL A 305 25.32 -16.95 0.72
C VAL A 305 26.39 -17.95 1.14
N LEU A 306 27.44 -17.45 1.79
CA LEU A 306 28.60 -18.23 2.21
C LEU A 306 28.41 -18.85 3.60
N GLY A 307 28.98 -20.03 3.81
CA GLY A 307 28.92 -20.73 5.10
C GLY A 307 29.16 -22.22 4.96
N ALA A 308 28.51 -23.01 5.82
CA ALA A 308 28.58 -24.46 5.80
C ALA A 308 28.00 -25.05 4.49
N PRO A 309 28.34 -26.31 4.14
CA PRO A 309 28.02 -26.88 2.83
C PRO A 309 26.57 -27.39 2.72
N GLN A 310 25.59 -26.61 3.20
CA GLN A 310 24.19 -26.91 2.92
C GLN A 310 23.89 -26.73 1.42
N GLU A 311 22.85 -27.44 0.94
CA GLU A 311 22.53 -27.51 -0.48
C GLU A 311 23.76 -27.85 -1.33
N ASP A 312 24.57 -28.82 -0.88
CA ASP A 312 25.84 -29.25 -1.52
C ASP A 312 26.87 -28.13 -1.71
N GLY A 313 26.91 -27.18 -0.77
CA GLY A 313 27.80 -26.01 -0.83
C GLY A 313 27.32 -24.90 -1.75
N ARG A 314 26.13 -25.03 -2.33
CA ARG A 314 25.58 -24.07 -3.28
C ARG A 314 24.85 -22.90 -2.60
N ARG A 315 24.29 -23.12 -1.42
CA ARG A 315 23.58 -22.10 -0.64
C ARG A 315 23.64 -22.43 0.85
N ALA A 316 24.40 -21.65 1.61
CA ALA A 316 24.59 -21.90 3.04
C ALA A 316 23.36 -21.55 3.90
N GLY A 317 23.35 -22.09 5.12
CA GLY A 317 22.30 -21.87 6.11
C GLY A 317 21.41 -23.10 6.26
N THR A 318 20.92 -23.33 7.49
CA THR A 318 20.05 -24.49 7.77
C THR A 318 18.82 -24.47 6.85
N VAL A 319 18.66 -25.54 6.06
CA VAL A 319 17.52 -25.68 5.16
C VAL A 319 16.25 -25.76 5.99
N SER A 320 15.33 -24.83 5.77
CA SER A 320 14.02 -24.85 6.43
C SER A 320 13.18 -25.99 5.86
N VAL A 321 13.06 -27.07 6.65
CA VAL A 321 12.31 -28.26 6.25
C VAL A 321 10.84 -27.94 5.99
N ALA A 322 10.24 -27.09 6.81
CA ALA A 322 8.86 -26.65 6.64
C ALA A 322 8.66 -25.93 5.30
N MET A 323 9.57 -25.01 4.95
CA MET A 323 9.49 -24.26 3.68
C MET A 323 9.79 -25.13 2.45
N ALA A 324 10.74 -26.05 2.56
CA ALA A 324 11.01 -27.03 1.51
C ALA A 324 9.77 -27.93 1.27
N VAL A 325 9.19 -28.50 2.34
CA VAL A 325 7.98 -29.33 2.25
C VAL A 325 6.81 -28.54 1.68
N ALA A 326 6.65 -27.27 2.07
CA ALA A 326 5.61 -26.42 1.54
C ALA A 326 5.74 -26.21 0.02
N LEU A 327 6.94 -25.85 -0.45
CA LEU A 327 7.23 -25.69 -1.88
C LEU A 327 7.07 -27.01 -2.66
N GLY A 328 7.54 -28.13 -2.11
CA GLY A 328 7.39 -29.44 -2.74
C GLY A 328 5.93 -29.92 -2.80
N THR A 329 5.13 -29.61 -1.79
CA THR A 329 3.69 -29.92 -1.78
C THR A 329 2.94 -29.04 -2.77
N ALA A 330 3.25 -27.75 -2.82
CA ALA A 330 2.74 -26.84 -3.83
C ALA A 330 3.09 -27.33 -5.24
N ALA A 331 4.30 -27.85 -5.45
CA ALA A 331 4.70 -28.41 -6.74
C ALA A 331 3.86 -29.62 -7.16
N LYS A 332 3.58 -30.56 -6.24
CA LYS A 332 2.68 -31.70 -6.50
C LYS A 332 1.27 -31.27 -6.87
N LEU A 333 0.71 -30.32 -6.11
CA LEU A 333 -0.65 -29.83 -6.33
C LEU A 333 -0.75 -29.08 -7.65
N SER A 334 0.25 -28.26 -7.98
CA SER A 334 0.36 -27.59 -9.27
C SER A 334 0.44 -28.60 -10.41
N ALA A 335 1.26 -29.65 -10.31
CA ALA A 335 1.33 -30.71 -11.33
C ALA A 335 -0.04 -31.40 -11.53
N ALA A 336 -0.74 -31.73 -10.45
CA ALA A 336 -2.07 -32.32 -10.51
C ALA A 336 -3.11 -31.37 -11.12
N PHE A 337 -3.06 -30.08 -10.76
CA PHE A 337 -3.94 -29.05 -11.30
C PHE A 337 -3.72 -28.88 -12.82
N LEU A 338 -2.47 -28.81 -13.27
CA LEU A 338 -2.14 -28.72 -14.70
C LEU A 338 -2.61 -29.96 -15.46
N ALA A 339 -2.36 -31.16 -14.92
CA ALA A 339 -2.80 -32.42 -15.51
C ALA A 339 -4.34 -32.53 -15.62
N ALA A 340 -5.08 -31.88 -14.71
CA ALA A 340 -6.54 -31.82 -14.72
C ALA A 340 -7.11 -30.72 -15.65
N GLY A 341 -6.28 -30.09 -16.49
CA GLY A 341 -6.72 -29.01 -17.40
C GLY A 341 -6.74 -27.62 -16.76
N GLY A 342 -6.01 -27.42 -15.66
CA GLY A 342 -5.98 -26.15 -14.91
C GLY A 342 -5.57 -24.93 -15.74
N THR A 343 -4.67 -25.10 -16.72
CA THR A 343 -4.31 -24.02 -17.67
C THR A 343 -5.51 -23.58 -18.50
N ALA A 344 -6.26 -24.52 -19.09
CA ALA A 344 -7.45 -24.24 -19.87
C ALA A 344 -8.57 -23.64 -19.01
N HIS A 345 -8.70 -24.11 -17.76
CA HIS A 345 -9.65 -23.54 -16.80
C HIS A 345 -9.35 -22.07 -16.49
N LEU A 346 -8.09 -21.72 -16.16
CA LEU A 346 -7.70 -20.33 -15.93
C LEU A 346 -7.92 -19.45 -17.17
N TRP A 347 -7.62 -19.99 -18.35
CA TRP A 347 -7.86 -19.31 -19.62
C TRP A 347 -9.35 -19.01 -19.85
N ASP A 348 -10.23 -20.00 -19.69
CA ASP A 348 -11.68 -19.80 -19.81
C ASP A 348 -12.17 -18.72 -18.85
N MET A 349 -11.75 -18.77 -17.58
CA MET A 349 -12.11 -17.75 -16.59
C MET A 349 -11.63 -16.35 -16.97
N ARG A 350 -10.41 -16.22 -17.49
CA ARG A 350 -9.87 -14.94 -17.99
C ARG A 350 -10.74 -14.40 -19.13
N GLN A 351 -11.12 -15.25 -20.07
CA GLN A 351 -11.98 -14.85 -21.19
C GLN A 351 -13.37 -14.42 -20.71
N ARG A 352 -13.95 -15.13 -19.74
CA ARG A 352 -15.23 -14.76 -19.12
C ARG A 352 -15.16 -13.43 -18.39
N LEU A 353 -14.10 -13.16 -17.63
CA LEU A 353 -13.91 -11.87 -16.97
C LEU A 353 -13.83 -10.72 -17.99
N ALA A 354 -13.04 -10.89 -19.05
CA ALA A 354 -12.92 -9.89 -20.11
C ALA A 354 -14.27 -9.64 -20.81
N ALA A 355 -15.02 -10.70 -21.12
CA ALA A 355 -16.34 -10.60 -21.72
C ALA A 355 -17.37 -9.94 -20.79
N ALA A 356 -17.37 -10.30 -19.51
CA ALA A 356 -18.26 -9.71 -18.50
C ALA A 356 -17.99 -8.21 -18.33
N LEU A 357 -16.72 -7.81 -18.27
CA LEU A 357 -16.33 -6.41 -18.15
C LEU A 357 -16.76 -5.59 -19.38
N ALA A 358 -16.55 -6.13 -20.58
CA ALA A 358 -17.01 -5.49 -21.82
C ALA A 358 -18.54 -5.35 -21.88
N ALA A 359 -19.28 -6.38 -21.42
CA ALA A 359 -20.73 -6.36 -21.37
C ALA A 359 -21.26 -5.32 -20.35
N GLU A 360 -20.65 -5.21 -19.17
CA GLU A 360 -21.04 -4.23 -18.15
C GLU A 360 -20.71 -2.79 -18.59
N CYS A 361 -19.55 -2.55 -19.22
CA CYS A 361 -19.25 -1.26 -19.84
C CYS A 361 -20.29 -0.87 -20.90
N SER A 362 -20.66 -1.82 -21.78
CA SER A 362 -21.68 -1.61 -22.81
C SER A 362 -23.04 -1.29 -22.20
N ARG A 363 -23.44 -2.01 -21.13
CA ARG A 363 -24.69 -1.78 -20.40
C ARG A 363 -24.76 -0.38 -19.80
N LEU A 364 -23.63 0.14 -19.32
CA LEU A 364 -23.51 1.47 -18.71
C LEU A 364 -23.22 2.59 -19.72
N GLY A 365 -23.08 2.27 -21.00
CA GLY A 365 -22.77 3.25 -22.05
C GLY A 365 -21.35 3.83 -21.95
N THR A 366 -20.40 3.08 -21.36
CA THR A 366 -18.98 3.47 -21.28
C THR A 366 -18.14 2.72 -22.31
N GLU A 367 -17.02 3.32 -22.72
CA GLU A 367 -16.07 2.64 -23.60
C GLU A 367 -15.48 1.42 -22.89
N PRO A 368 -15.34 0.28 -23.59
CA PRO A 368 -14.69 -0.89 -23.03
C PRO A 368 -13.20 -0.62 -22.80
N PRO A 369 -12.58 -1.28 -21.81
CA PRO A 369 -11.14 -1.18 -21.61
C PRO A 369 -10.37 -1.84 -22.75
N VAL A 370 -9.15 -1.34 -23.00
CA VAL A 370 -8.28 -1.84 -24.06
C VAL A 370 -7.30 -2.87 -23.47
N PRO A 371 -7.21 -4.10 -24.01
CA PRO A 371 -6.21 -5.08 -23.58
C PRO A 371 -4.78 -4.62 -23.86
N ASN A 372 -3.89 -4.86 -22.90
CA ASN A 372 -2.45 -4.65 -23.04
C ASN A 372 -1.75 -6.00 -23.27
N GLY A 373 -0.91 -6.08 -24.31
CA GLY A 373 -0.21 -7.32 -24.66
C GLY A 373 -1.01 -8.23 -25.61
N PRO A 374 -0.59 -9.49 -25.78
CA PRO A 374 -1.25 -10.46 -26.65
C PRO A 374 -2.60 -10.92 -26.10
N SER A 375 -3.51 -11.26 -27.00
CA SER A 375 -4.88 -11.68 -26.66
C SER A 375 -5.21 -13.14 -26.95
N HIS A 376 -4.29 -13.90 -27.57
CA HIS A 376 -4.52 -15.30 -27.95
C HIS A 376 -3.83 -16.27 -27.00
N GLU A 377 -4.37 -17.48 -26.93
CA GLU A 377 -3.90 -18.54 -26.06
C GLU A 377 -2.44 -18.92 -26.39
N GLY A 378 -1.64 -19.17 -25.36
CA GLY A 378 -0.22 -19.51 -25.49
C GLY A 378 0.73 -18.30 -25.58
N ALA A 379 0.27 -17.12 -26.00
CA ALA A 379 1.09 -15.90 -26.04
C ALA A 379 0.98 -15.03 -24.77
N VAL A 380 0.07 -15.37 -23.86
CA VAL A 380 -0.16 -14.67 -22.59
C VAL A 380 -0.49 -15.69 -21.50
N LEU A 381 -0.16 -15.37 -20.25
CA LEU A 381 -0.52 -16.19 -19.09
C LEU A 381 -2.02 -16.41 -19.04
N PRO A 382 -2.46 -17.65 -18.76
CA PRO A 382 -3.88 -18.00 -18.80
C PRO A 382 -4.69 -17.24 -17.74
N ASN A 383 -4.06 -16.77 -16.67
CA ASN A 383 -4.73 -16.12 -15.56
C ASN A 383 -4.67 -14.59 -15.57
N THR A 384 -3.95 -13.96 -16.50
CA THR A 384 -3.59 -12.52 -16.39
C THR A 384 -4.33 -11.69 -17.43
N LEU A 385 -5.13 -10.74 -16.98
CA LEU A 385 -5.80 -9.73 -17.79
C LEU A 385 -5.22 -8.36 -17.44
N SER A 386 -4.41 -7.81 -18.34
CA SER A 386 -3.93 -6.44 -18.27
C SER A 386 -4.72 -5.58 -19.23
N ILE A 387 -5.34 -4.53 -18.73
CA ILE A 387 -6.27 -3.69 -19.46
C ILE A 387 -6.08 -2.23 -19.08
N SER A 388 -6.36 -1.32 -20.00
CA SER A 388 -6.26 0.12 -19.77
C SER A 388 -7.60 0.82 -20.01
N PHE A 389 -7.98 1.67 -19.05
CA PHE A 389 -9.09 2.60 -19.20
C PHE A 389 -8.55 3.96 -19.66
N ARG A 390 -8.83 4.33 -20.91
CA ARG A 390 -8.36 5.59 -21.51
C ARG A 390 -8.76 6.79 -20.67
N GLY A 391 -7.79 7.67 -20.38
CA GLY A 391 -7.99 8.94 -19.68
C GLY A 391 -8.32 8.83 -18.21
N LEU A 392 -8.25 7.63 -17.61
CA LEU A 392 -8.52 7.40 -16.19
C LEU A 392 -7.27 6.99 -15.42
N SER A 393 -7.33 7.09 -14.10
CA SER A 393 -6.32 6.56 -13.18
C SER A 393 -6.77 5.22 -12.60
N ALA A 394 -6.05 4.14 -12.89
CA ALA A 394 -6.30 2.83 -12.28
C ALA A 394 -6.03 2.83 -10.76
N ALA A 395 -5.12 3.69 -10.28
CA ALA A 395 -4.85 3.84 -8.86
C ALA A 395 -6.08 4.43 -8.13
N GLU A 396 -6.75 5.42 -8.72
CA GLU A 396 -7.99 5.97 -8.18
C GLU A 396 -9.14 4.96 -8.26
N LEU A 397 -9.26 4.26 -9.38
CA LEU A 397 -10.24 3.18 -9.54
C LEU A 397 -10.12 2.15 -8.41
N LEU A 398 -8.89 1.68 -8.13
CA LEU A 398 -8.64 0.75 -7.03
C LEU A 398 -8.87 1.37 -5.66
N ARG A 399 -8.53 2.65 -5.46
CA ARG A 399 -8.84 3.35 -4.20
C ARG A 399 -10.35 3.38 -3.91
N ARG A 400 -11.18 3.50 -4.95
CA ARG A 400 -12.66 3.45 -4.82
C ARG A 400 -13.17 2.03 -4.57
N LEU A 401 -12.41 1.01 -4.93
CA LEU A 401 -12.78 -0.41 -4.87
C LEU A 401 -12.10 -1.19 -3.73
N ASP A 402 -11.16 -0.59 -3.00
CA ASP A 402 -10.31 -1.17 -1.94
C ASP A 402 -11.03 -2.17 -1.02
N LEU A 403 -12.22 -1.82 -0.55
CA LEU A 403 -12.97 -2.63 0.42
C LEU A 403 -13.65 -3.86 -0.18
N VAL A 404 -13.70 -4.00 -1.50
CA VAL A 404 -14.47 -5.05 -2.18
C VAL A 404 -13.68 -5.79 -3.27
N LEU A 405 -12.60 -5.22 -3.78
CA LEU A 405 -11.79 -5.81 -4.85
C LEU A 405 -10.31 -5.51 -4.60
N ALA A 406 -9.53 -6.58 -4.45
CA ALA A 406 -8.07 -6.52 -4.47
C ALA A 406 -7.57 -6.81 -5.88
N ALA A 407 -6.88 -5.85 -6.48
CA ALA A 407 -6.23 -5.95 -7.78
C ALA A 407 -5.01 -5.02 -7.79
N SER A 408 -4.24 -5.02 -8.89
CA SER A 408 -3.01 -4.25 -8.95
C SER A 408 -3.00 -3.30 -10.13
N VAL A 409 -2.25 -2.21 -10.01
CA VAL A 409 -1.95 -1.33 -11.14
C VAL A 409 -0.81 -1.92 -11.96
N GLY A 410 -0.90 -1.80 -13.29
CA GLY A 410 0.23 -2.08 -14.19
C GLY A 410 1.24 -0.94 -14.23
N SER A 411 1.19 0.00 -13.27
CA SER A 411 2.13 1.10 -13.07
C SER A 411 2.76 0.96 -11.69
N ALA A 412 3.73 0.05 -11.51
CA ALA A 412 4.42 -0.08 -10.23
C ALA A 412 5.23 1.19 -9.91
N CYS A 413 4.65 2.04 -9.05
CA CYS A 413 5.31 2.90 -8.05
C CYS A 413 4.24 3.52 -7.12
N LEU A 414 3.74 2.73 -6.16
CA LEU A 414 3.31 3.28 -4.87
C LEU A 414 4.47 3.07 -3.87
N THR A 415 5.56 3.79 -4.09
CA THR A 415 6.51 4.09 -3.01
C THR A 415 6.20 5.51 -2.57
N LEU A 416 5.70 5.64 -1.35
CA LEU A 416 5.54 6.91 -0.66
C LEU A 416 6.85 7.72 -0.79
N GLY A 417 6.82 8.82 -1.55
CA GLY A 417 7.86 9.87 -1.50
C GLY A 417 8.72 10.12 -2.74
N ALA A 418 8.44 9.57 -3.93
CA ALA A 418 9.16 9.97 -5.15
C ALA A 418 8.19 10.20 -6.32
N ALA A 419 8.42 11.26 -7.10
CA ALA A 419 7.59 11.68 -8.23
C ALA A 419 7.16 10.51 -9.13
N THR A 420 5.87 10.49 -9.49
CA THR A 420 5.18 9.43 -10.26
C THR A 420 5.81 9.26 -11.64
N LYS A 421 6.67 8.25 -11.80
CA LYS A 421 7.05 7.72 -13.11
C LYS A 421 6.10 6.56 -13.47
N PRO A 422 5.62 6.45 -14.72
CA PRO A 422 4.87 5.27 -15.16
C PRO A 422 5.70 3.99 -14.95
N SER A 423 5.07 2.81 -14.84
CA SER A 423 5.81 1.53 -14.76
C SER A 423 6.86 1.46 -15.86
N GLY A 424 8.02 0.86 -15.55
CA GLY A 424 9.01 0.51 -16.56
C GLY A 424 8.41 -0.30 -17.72
N VAL A 425 7.40 -1.15 -17.46
CA VAL A 425 6.76 -2.00 -18.49
C VAL A 425 5.88 -1.21 -19.45
N ALA A 426 4.90 -0.44 -18.97
CA ALA A 426 4.05 0.39 -19.84
C ALA A 426 4.86 1.37 -20.71
N ALA A 427 5.91 1.97 -20.13
CA ALA A 427 6.84 2.83 -20.85
C ALA A 427 7.65 2.04 -21.90
N ALA A 428 8.15 0.85 -21.56
CA ALA A 428 8.88 0.00 -22.50
C ALA A 428 8.02 -0.50 -23.67
N MET A 429 6.72 -0.69 -23.46
CA MET A 429 5.76 -1.02 -24.52
C MET A 429 5.42 0.19 -25.40
N GLY A 430 5.76 1.41 -24.98
CA GLY A 430 5.33 2.64 -25.65
C GLY A 430 3.80 2.78 -25.63
N LEU A 431 3.15 2.45 -24.51
CA LEU A 431 1.73 2.75 -24.33
C LEU A 431 1.49 4.25 -24.41
N GLU A 432 0.38 4.65 -25.01
CA GLU A 432 -0.02 6.06 -25.10
C GLU A 432 -0.11 6.69 -23.70
N PRO A 433 0.28 7.96 -23.52
CA PRO A 433 0.27 8.58 -22.19
C PRO A 433 -1.13 8.60 -21.53
N CYS A 434 -2.20 8.70 -22.33
CA CYS A 434 -3.57 8.61 -21.84
C CYS A 434 -4.01 7.19 -21.42
N MET A 435 -3.24 6.16 -21.73
CA MET A 435 -3.54 4.75 -21.44
C MET A 435 -2.73 4.20 -20.26
N ALA A 436 -1.49 4.67 -20.09
CA ALA A 436 -0.58 4.13 -19.08
C ALA A 436 -1.10 4.29 -17.63
N PRO A 437 -1.59 5.47 -17.19
CA PRO A 437 -2.16 5.63 -15.85
C PRO A 437 -3.43 4.81 -15.59
N GLY A 438 -4.16 4.48 -16.65
CA GLY A 438 -5.39 3.69 -16.61
C GLY A 438 -5.17 2.18 -16.60
N THR A 439 -3.92 1.72 -16.50
CA THR A 439 -3.56 0.30 -16.59
C THR A 439 -3.89 -0.45 -15.30
N LEU A 440 -4.87 -1.34 -15.40
CA LEU A 440 -5.30 -2.25 -14.34
C LEU A 440 -4.88 -3.68 -14.69
N ARG A 441 -4.27 -4.38 -13.73
CA ARG A 441 -3.97 -5.80 -13.80
C ARG A 441 -4.94 -6.58 -12.92
N LEU A 442 -5.67 -7.48 -13.54
CA LEU A 442 -6.51 -8.50 -12.91
C LEU A 442 -5.85 -9.85 -13.14
N SER A 443 -5.52 -10.56 -12.07
CA SER A 443 -4.86 -11.86 -12.15
C SER A 443 -5.63 -12.88 -11.33
N LEU A 444 -6.07 -13.95 -11.98
CA LEU A 444 -6.96 -14.98 -11.43
C LEU A 444 -6.17 -16.10 -10.75
N GLY A 445 -6.86 -16.86 -9.91
CA GLY A 445 -6.33 -18.07 -9.29
C GLY A 445 -7.29 -19.25 -9.38
N LYS A 446 -6.84 -20.41 -8.91
CA LYS A 446 -7.57 -21.69 -8.97
C LYS A 446 -8.85 -21.72 -8.12
N HIS A 447 -9.01 -20.75 -7.23
CA HIS A 447 -10.16 -20.61 -6.33
C HIS A 447 -11.08 -19.47 -6.74
N THR A 448 -10.74 -18.72 -7.80
CA THR A 448 -11.64 -17.70 -8.30
C THR A 448 -12.95 -18.35 -8.75
N THR A 449 -14.08 -17.67 -8.57
CA THR A 449 -15.42 -18.17 -8.89
C THR A 449 -16.13 -17.31 -9.94
N ASP A 450 -17.12 -17.86 -10.65
CA ASP A 450 -17.91 -17.09 -11.63
C ASP A 450 -18.63 -15.89 -10.97
N ASP A 451 -19.08 -16.04 -9.71
CA ASP A 451 -19.73 -14.95 -8.95
C ASP A 451 -18.76 -13.81 -8.66
N GLU A 452 -17.52 -14.12 -8.27
CA GLU A 452 -16.45 -13.14 -8.10
C GLU A 452 -16.12 -12.40 -9.40
N LEU A 453 -16.09 -13.12 -10.54
CA LEU A 453 -15.87 -12.49 -11.85
C LEU A 453 -16.99 -11.52 -12.20
N ALA A 454 -18.24 -11.93 -12.02
CA ALA A 454 -19.42 -11.10 -12.29
C ALA A 454 -19.46 -9.87 -11.39
N PHE A 455 -19.18 -10.04 -10.10
CA PHE A 455 -19.09 -8.94 -9.15
C PHE A 455 -17.97 -7.96 -9.50
N ALA A 456 -16.76 -8.46 -9.76
CA ALA A 456 -15.62 -7.62 -10.11
C ALA A 456 -15.88 -6.82 -11.39
N ALA A 457 -16.42 -7.47 -12.43
CA ALA A 457 -16.76 -6.81 -13.69
C ALA A 457 -17.78 -5.66 -13.48
N ALA A 458 -18.85 -5.92 -12.73
CA ALA A 458 -19.87 -4.90 -12.44
C ALA A 458 -19.31 -3.75 -11.59
N ALA A 459 -18.57 -4.05 -10.51
CA ALA A 459 -18.00 -3.05 -9.62
C ALA A 459 -16.99 -2.15 -10.33
N ILE A 460 -16.11 -2.74 -11.17
CA ILE A 460 -15.17 -1.98 -12.00
C ILE A 460 -15.93 -1.09 -12.97
N ALA A 461 -16.88 -1.64 -13.73
CA ALA A 461 -17.59 -0.89 -14.76
C ALA A 461 -18.44 0.26 -14.18
N GLU A 462 -19.13 0.04 -13.05
CA GLU A 462 -19.89 1.09 -12.35
C GLU A 462 -18.98 2.21 -11.82
N THR A 463 -17.83 1.85 -11.27
CA THR A 463 -16.87 2.83 -10.77
C THR A 463 -16.23 3.62 -11.91
N VAL A 464 -15.92 2.96 -13.02
CA VAL A 464 -15.45 3.62 -14.25
C VAL A 464 -16.50 4.58 -14.80
N ALA A 465 -17.78 4.20 -14.80
CA ALA A 465 -18.87 5.08 -15.22
C ALA A 465 -19.00 6.31 -14.29
N ASP A 466 -18.94 6.10 -12.98
CA ASP A 466 -18.94 7.18 -11.97
C ASP A 466 -17.75 8.13 -12.15
N MET A 467 -16.55 7.59 -12.37
CA MET A 467 -15.33 8.37 -12.66
C MET A 467 -15.41 9.15 -13.98
N ARG A 468 -16.10 8.61 -15.00
CA ARG A 468 -16.33 9.32 -16.27
C ARG A 468 -17.43 10.39 -16.15
N ALA A 469 -18.42 10.18 -15.28
CA ALA A 469 -19.53 11.11 -15.07
C ALA A 469 -19.14 12.30 -14.18
N GLY A 470 -18.33 12.07 -13.14
CA GLY A 470 -17.72 13.13 -12.33
C GLY A 470 -16.36 13.52 -12.88
N ARG A 471 -16.27 14.63 -13.63
CA ARG A 471 -15.01 15.15 -14.20
C ARG A 471 -14.03 15.67 -13.11
N ASP A 472 -13.51 14.78 -12.27
CA ASP A 472 -12.46 15.05 -11.27
C ASP A 472 -11.15 14.30 -11.55
N THR A 473 -11.04 13.50 -12.61
CA THR A 473 -9.85 12.65 -12.85
C THR A 473 -9.50 12.41 -14.33
N ALA A 474 -9.68 13.42 -15.19
CA ALA A 474 -9.13 13.34 -16.55
C ALA A 474 -7.59 13.34 -16.49
N VAL A 475 -6.96 12.39 -17.18
CA VAL A 475 -5.53 12.41 -17.50
C VAL A 475 -5.38 13.06 -18.88
N ASP A 476 -4.63 14.15 -18.96
CA ASP A 476 -4.39 14.88 -20.21
C ASP A 476 -3.54 14.05 -21.20
N GLU A 477 -3.47 14.46 -22.47
CA GLU A 477 -2.78 13.73 -23.56
C GLU A 477 -1.30 13.40 -23.29
N ASP A 478 -0.70 14.03 -22.27
CA ASP A 478 0.70 13.90 -21.87
C ASP A 478 0.95 12.98 -20.64
N GLY A 479 -0.09 12.38 -20.03
CA GLY A 479 0.07 11.26 -19.09
C GLY A 479 0.58 11.58 -17.68
N THR A 480 0.43 12.82 -17.20
CA THR A 480 0.77 13.21 -15.83
C THR A 480 -0.32 12.78 -14.82
N VAL A 481 0.06 11.95 -13.84
CA VAL A 481 -0.80 11.60 -12.69
C VAL A 481 -0.79 12.74 -11.69
N ALA A 482 -1.98 13.24 -11.38
CA ALA A 482 -2.21 14.45 -10.60
C ALA A 482 -1.87 14.32 -9.09
N LEU A 483 -0.59 14.37 -8.73
CA LEU A 483 -0.19 15.07 -7.50
C LEU A 483 0.23 16.51 -7.82
N GLU A 484 0.84 16.70 -8.99
CA GLU A 484 0.98 18.02 -9.62
C GLU A 484 -0.32 18.54 -10.22
N GLY A 485 -1.35 17.71 -10.42
CA GLY A 485 -2.64 18.13 -11.00
C GLY A 485 -3.69 18.59 -9.97
N ALA A 486 -3.57 18.24 -8.68
CA ALA A 486 -4.30 18.95 -7.64
C ALA A 486 -3.72 20.38 -7.46
N VAL A 487 -2.41 20.51 -7.70
CA VAL A 487 -1.65 21.75 -7.69
C VAL A 487 -1.90 22.56 -8.98
N ALA A 488 -1.88 21.93 -10.16
CA ALA A 488 -2.13 22.55 -11.45
C ALA A 488 -3.63 22.74 -11.74
N GLY A 489 -4.52 21.94 -11.17
CA GLY A 489 -5.97 22.15 -11.20
C GLY A 489 -6.42 23.31 -10.33
N ALA A 490 -5.76 23.50 -9.17
CA ALA A 490 -5.90 24.73 -8.38
C ALA A 490 -5.28 25.95 -9.08
N ALA A 491 -4.14 25.79 -9.78
CA ALA A 491 -3.53 26.84 -10.59
C ALA A 491 -4.33 27.16 -11.88
N ALA A 492 -4.95 26.17 -12.53
CA ALA A 492 -5.78 26.33 -13.73
C ALA A 492 -7.17 26.92 -13.39
N ALA A 493 -7.74 26.56 -12.23
CA ALA A 493 -8.92 27.24 -11.69
C ALA A 493 -8.64 28.72 -11.38
N CYS A 494 -7.40 29.06 -10.99
CA CYS A 494 -7.00 30.44 -10.78
C CYS A 494 -6.60 31.19 -12.07
N ALA A 495 -6.07 30.51 -13.08
CA ALA A 495 -5.82 31.10 -14.40
C ALA A 495 -7.12 31.42 -15.17
N GLY A 496 -8.21 30.70 -14.87
CA GLY A 496 -9.56 30.97 -15.39
C GLY A 496 -10.33 32.09 -14.67
N ALA A 497 -9.86 32.57 -13.51
CA ALA A 497 -10.50 33.65 -12.74
C ALA A 497 -10.06 35.06 -13.18
N GLY A 498 -9.30 35.16 -14.28
CA GLY A 498 -8.84 36.42 -14.87
C GLY A 498 -9.83 37.08 -15.84
N ALA A 499 -11.15 36.99 -15.62
CA ALA A 499 -12.14 37.80 -16.35
C ALA A 499 -13.57 37.65 -15.79
N ALA A 500 -13.85 38.23 -14.62
CA ALA A 500 -15.17 38.78 -14.29
C ALA A 500 -15.10 39.45 -12.92
N ALA A 501 -14.83 40.75 -12.93
CA ALA A 501 -15.28 41.62 -11.85
C ALA A 501 -16.81 41.68 -11.96
N ASP A 502 -17.51 40.94 -11.11
CA ASP A 502 -18.81 41.31 -10.56
C ASP A 502 -19.13 40.35 -9.40
N ALA A 503 -18.97 40.86 -8.18
CA ALA A 503 -19.35 40.18 -6.96
C ALA A 503 -20.89 40.08 -6.88
N PRO A 504 -21.48 38.88 -6.73
CA PRO A 504 -22.85 38.79 -6.25
C PRO A 504 -22.85 39.08 -4.75
N SER A 505 -23.30 40.29 -4.42
CA SER A 505 -23.87 40.64 -3.12
C SER A 505 -25.09 39.76 -2.82
N ALA A 506 -24.87 38.65 -2.12
CA ALA A 506 -25.90 37.92 -1.38
C ALA A 506 -25.23 36.97 -0.37
N ALA A 507 -25.20 37.37 0.90
CA ALA A 507 -24.82 36.51 2.00
C ALA A 507 -25.83 35.35 2.10
N ALA A 508 -25.43 34.17 1.61
CA ALA A 508 -26.11 32.93 1.97
C ALA A 508 -25.65 32.55 3.40
N PRO A 509 -26.57 32.17 4.30
CA PRO A 509 -26.19 31.75 5.65
C PRO A 509 -25.27 30.53 5.57
N LEU A 510 -24.14 30.59 6.28
CA LEU A 510 -23.20 29.48 6.39
C LEU A 510 -23.95 28.27 6.97
N GLY A 511 -23.99 27.18 6.19
CA GLY A 511 -24.85 26.04 6.44
C GLY A 511 -24.68 25.47 7.84
N THR A 512 -25.76 25.47 8.61
CA THR A 512 -25.87 24.83 9.92
C THR A 512 -25.77 23.31 9.76
N GLY A 513 -24.59 22.74 10.04
CA GLY A 513 -24.41 21.28 10.15
C GLY A 513 -23.18 20.71 9.44
N ARG A 514 -22.01 21.34 9.56
CA ARG A 514 -20.81 20.89 8.84
C ARG A 514 -20.04 19.81 9.59
N LEU A 515 -19.95 18.66 8.94
CA LEU A 515 -19.43 17.40 9.44
C LEU A 515 -17.91 17.51 9.67
N TYR A 516 -17.49 17.13 10.88
CA TYR A 516 -16.11 16.78 11.16
C TYR A 516 -15.82 15.44 10.49
N PHE A 517 -14.70 15.27 9.77
CA PHE A 517 -14.25 13.93 9.42
C PHE A 517 -13.86 13.20 10.71
N GLU A 518 -14.69 12.23 11.11
CA GLU A 518 -14.64 11.53 12.38
C GLU A 518 -13.47 10.51 12.52
N ALA A 519 -12.61 10.38 11.51
CA ALA A 519 -11.54 9.37 11.47
C ALA A 519 -10.16 9.96 11.81
N THR A 520 -9.48 9.33 12.76
CA THR A 520 -8.05 9.55 13.09
C THR A 520 -7.11 9.36 11.90
N ASP A 521 -7.59 8.77 10.81
CA ASP A 521 -6.79 8.28 9.68
C ASP A 521 -6.77 9.23 8.48
N LEU A 522 -7.64 10.26 8.45
CA LEU A 522 -7.56 11.29 7.42
C LEU A 522 -6.50 12.34 7.81
N LEU A 523 -5.35 12.23 7.17
CA LEU A 523 -4.20 13.13 7.32
C LEU A 523 -4.10 14.14 6.16
N VAL A 524 -4.88 13.92 5.11
CA VAL A 524 -4.92 14.76 3.91
C VAL A 524 -6.36 14.84 3.39
N ALA A 525 -6.84 16.04 3.08
CA ALA A 525 -8.14 16.27 2.43
C ALA A 525 -8.07 17.44 1.46
N VAL A 526 -8.94 17.43 0.45
CA VAL A 526 -9.18 18.59 -0.41
C VAL A 526 -10.49 19.23 0.02
N SER A 527 -10.44 20.53 0.26
CA SER A 527 -11.55 21.38 0.72
C SER A 527 -11.62 22.63 -0.17
N ARG A 528 -12.58 23.52 0.05
CA ARG A 528 -12.62 24.86 -0.54
C ARG A 528 -12.47 25.93 0.53
N VAL A 529 -11.70 26.96 0.19
CA VAL A 529 -11.62 28.18 0.99
C VAL A 529 -12.97 28.88 0.93
N GLU A 530 -13.57 29.15 2.07
CA GLU A 530 -14.80 29.94 2.12
C GLU A 530 -14.54 31.39 2.44
N ALA A 531 -13.62 31.64 3.37
CA ALA A 531 -13.20 32.97 3.75
C ALA A 531 -11.74 32.93 4.17
N ALA A 532 -11.01 34.00 3.84
CA ALA A 532 -9.67 34.22 4.34
C ALA A 532 -9.51 35.70 4.73
N ALA A 533 -8.86 35.97 5.86
CA ALA A 533 -8.61 37.32 6.33
C ALA A 533 -7.19 37.42 6.90
N ALA A 534 -6.54 38.56 6.66
CA ALA A 534 -5.28 38.88 7.30
C ALA A 534 -5.52 39.13 8.79
N ILE A 535 -4.56 38.72 9.62
CA ILE A 535 -4.60 38.98 11.05
C ILE A 535 -3.94 40.33 11.32
N SER A 536 -4.69 41.22 11.96
CA SER A 536 -4.17 42.46 12.53
C SER A 536 -3.45 42.13 13.84
N PRO A 537 -2.15 42.46 13.96
CA PRO A 537 -1.43 42.28 15.21
C PRO A 537 -2.02 43.18 16.30
N ALA A 538 -2.04 42.70 17.53
CA ALA A 538 -2.55 43.46 18.67
C ALA A 538 -1.76 44.78 18.83
N SER A 539 -2.48 45.89 19.02
CA SER A 539 -1.88 47.18 19.41
C SER A 539 -1.36 47.13 20.86
N GLU A 540 -0.51 48.09 21.27
CA GLU A 540 0.02 48.14 22.65
C GLU A 540 -1.08 48.21 23.75
N ASP A 541 -2.32 48.55 23.37
CA ASP A 541 -3.50 48.68 24.24
C ASP A 541 -4.50 47.49 24.14
N GLU A 542 -4.28 46.50 23.26
CA GLU A 542 -5.20 45.36 23.03
C GLU A 542 -4.60 44.00 23.46
N GLU A 543 -5.41 43.15 24.11
CA GLU A 543 -4.95 41.86 24.67
C GLU A 543 -4.84 40.71 23.65
N ALA A 544 -5.31 40.85 22.40
CA ALA A 544 -5.33 39.74 21.42
C ALA A 544 -5.38 40.22 19.94
N PRO A 545 -4.78 39.47 18.99
CA PRO A 545 -4.87 39.78 17.57
C PRO A 545 -6.28 39.56 17.01
N THR A 546 -6.68 40.37 16.03
CA THR A 546 -8.03 40.35 15.45
C THR A 546 -8.03 40.08 13.93
N ALA A 547 -9.11 39.52 13.42
CA ALA A 547 -9.34 39.35 11.99
C ALA A 547 -10.81 39.63 11.67
N VAL A 548 -11.09 40.26 10.52
CA VAL A 548 -12.46 40.51 10.06
C VAL A 548 -12.83 39.47 9.01
N LEU A 549 -13.71 38.54 9.36
CA LEU A 549 -14.21 37.48 8.49
C LEU A 549 -15.70 37.73 8.19
N ASN A 550 -16.05 37.83 6.91
CA ASN A 550 -17.43 38.07 6.46
C ASN A 550 -18.13 39.28 7.14
N GLY A 551 -17.37 40.32 7.49
CA GLY A 551 -17.89 41.53 8.13
C GLY A 551 -17.99 41.48 9.66
N GLU A 552 -17.63 40.36 10.29
CA GLU A 552 -17.54 40.23 11.74
C GLU A 552 -16.09 40.24 12.22
N GLU A 553 -15.80 40.99 13.29
CA GLU A 553 -14.50 41.02 13.93
C GLU A 553 -14.36 39.85 14.92
N VAL A 554 -13.30 39.06 14.75
CA VAL A 554 -13.00 37.88 15.58
C VAL A 554 -11.68 38.08 16.31
N GLN A 555 -11.74 37.97 17.63
CA GLN A 555 -10.54 37.89 18.47
C GLN A 555 -9.94 36.49 18.43
N LEU A 556 -8.65 36.39 18.13
CA LEU A 556 -7.92 35.14 18.01
C LEU A 556 -7.03 34.93 19.24
N LYS A 557 -6.84 33.68 19.64
CA LYS A 557 -5.96 33.33 20.78
C LYS A 557 -4.51 33.16 20.31
N GLY A 558 -3.57 33.75 21.04
CA GLY A 558 -2.12 33.59 20.82
C GLY A 558 -1.47 34.78 20.12
N ALA A 559 -0.15 34.72 19.95
CA ALA A 559 0.61 35.73 19.19
C ALA A 559 0.56 35.41 17.70
N ALA A 560 0.25 36.41 16.87
CA ALA A 560 0.25 36.28 15.42
C ALA A 560 1.57 36.82 14.85
N ALA A 561 2.24 36.05 14.00
CA ALA A 561 3.38 36.53 13.24
C ALA A 561 2.96 37.56 12.19
N ALA A 562 3.85 38.47 11.80
CA ALA A 562 3.61 39.36 10.68
C ALA A 562 3.31 38.54 9.41
N GLY A 563 2.19 38.83 8.75
CA GLY A 563 1.73 38.09 7.57
C GLY A 563 0.89 36.84 7.85
N ALA A 564 0.50 36.59 9.10
CA ALA A 564 -0.43 35.51 9.45
C ALA A 564 -1.86 35.80 8.94
N ALA A 565 -2.61 34.74 8.70
CA ALA A 565 -3.98 34.81 8.19
C ALA A 565 -4.89 33.82 8.93
N VAL A 566 -6.20 34.05 8.86
CA VAL A 566 -7.21 33.05 9.22
C VAL A 566 -7.87 32.55 7.96
N VAL A 567 -8.00 31.23 7.84
CA VAL A 567 -8.67 30.57 6.73
C VAL A 567 -9.83 29.74 7.27
N VAL A 568 -11.00 29.92 6.68
CA VAL A 568 -12.20 29.11 6.92
C VAL A 568 -12.41 28.22 5.70
N LEU A 569 -12.62 26.94 5.98
CA LEU A 569 -12.77 25.89 5.00
C LEU A 569 -14.21 25.35 5.06
N ASP A 570 -14.74 24.89 3.92
CA ASP A 570 -16.06 24.27 3.85
C ASP A 570 -16.14 22.98 4.67
N GLU A 571 -15.06 22.19 4.64
CA GLU A 571 -14.84 20.97 5.41
C GLU A 571 -13.36 20.89 5.83
N THR A 572 -13.05 20.25 6.97
CA THR A 572 -11.65 20.10 7.39
C THR A 572 -11.40 18.82 8.16
N THR A 573 -10.21 18.27 7.96
CA THR A 573 -9.66 17.16 8.75
C THR A 573 -8.81 17.66 9.92
N ALA A 574 -8.55 18.96 10.02
CA ALA A 574 -7.76 19.53 11.11
C ALA A 574 -8.61 19.64 12.38
N HIS A 575 -8.14 19.02 13.46
CA HIS A 575 -8.82 19.06 14.74
C HIS A 575 -8.56 20.38 15.48
N PRO A 576 -9.60 21.14 15.88
CA PRO A 576 -9.44 22.37 16.65
C PRO A 576 -9.10 22.07 18.11
N GLN A 577 -8.42 22.99 18.78
CA GLN A 577 -8.18 22.87 20.22
C GLN A 577 -9.51 22.72 20.98
N GLY A 578 -9.66 21.61 21.71
CA GLY A 578 -10.88 21.28 22.45
C GLY A 578 -10.67 20.12 23.42
N GLY A 579 -11.45 20.07 24.51
CA GLY A 579 -11.38 18.97 25.48
C GLY A 579 -10.03 18.82 26.21
N GLY A 580 -9.22 19.88 26.26
CA GLY A 580 -7.88 19.86 26.86
C GLY A 580 -6.76 19.31 25.96
N GLN A 581 -7.07 18.90 24.72
CA GLN A 581 -6.11 18.43 23.72
C GLN A 581 -5.53 19.61 22.92
N PRO A 582 -4.23 19.60 22.52
CA PRO A 582 -3.70 20.55 21.55
C PRO A 582 -4.40 20.44 20.18
N ALA A 583 -4.48 21.56 19.46
CA ALA A 583 -4.91 21.57 18.06
C ALA A 583 -3.95 20.77 17.16
N ASP A 584 -4.45 20.32 16.02
CA ASP A 584 -3.62 19.72 14.97
C ASP A 584 -2.58 20.71 14.42
N LYS A 585 -1.42 20.17 14.04
CA LYS A 585 -0.38 20.86 13.28
C LYS A 585 -0.35 20.36 11.84
N GLY A 586 0.26 21.13 10.95
CA GLY A 586 0.40 20.74 9.55
C GLY A 586 0.51 21.96 8.64
N PHE A 587 -0.10 21.90 7.47
CA PHE A 587 -0.18 23.03 6.55
C PHE A 587 -1.39 22.96 5.62
N LEU A 588 -1.78 24.12 5.12
CA LEU A 588 -2.71 24.27 4.01
C LEU A 588 -1.93 24.53 2.72
N VAL A 589 -2.41 24.05 1.58
CA VAL A 589 -1.93 24.47 0.26
C VAL A 589 -3.12 25.07 -0.48
N CYS A 590 -3.13 26.39 -0.62
CA CYS A 590 -4.25 27.09 -1.24
C CYS A 590 -3.77 27.97 -2.40
N CYS A 591 -4.68 28.27 -3.32
CA CYS A 591 -4.41 29.18 -4.42
C CYS A 591 -4.48 30.64 -3.99
N LEU A 592 -3.52 31.44 -4.44
CA LEU A 592 -3.50 32.89 -4.27
C LEU A 592 -4.26 33.59 -5.41
N PRO A 593 -4.68 34.85 -5.23
CA PRO A 593 -5.27 35.66 -6.30
C PRO A 593 -4.40 35.80 -7.55
N SER A 594 -3.08 35.63 -7.42
CA SER A 594 -2.14 35.61 -8.54
C SER A 594 -2.18 34.33 -9.37
N GLY A 595 -2.91 33.31 -8.92
CA GLY A 595 -2.99 31.98 -9.49
C GLY A 595 -1.82 31.06 -9.20
N ARG A 596 -0.87 31.51 -8.38
CA ARG A 596 0.16 30.65 -7.78
C ARG A 596 -0.38 29.90 -6.58
N LEU A 597 0.21 28.76 -6.28
CA LEU A 597 -0.03 28.06 -5.04
C LEU A 597 0.98 28.47 -3.98
N ALA A 598 0.49 28.52 -2.75
CA ALA A 598 1.33 28.75 -1.59
C ALA A 598 1.01 27.74 -0.49
N ARG A 599 2.07 27.38 0.24
CA ARG A 599 1.96 26.60 1.47
C ARG A 599 1.76 27.55 2.64
N PHE A 600 0.82 27.22 3.49
CA PHE A 600 0.46 28.00 4.68
C PHE A 600 0.61 27.10 5.91
N PRO A 601 1.68 27.24 6.70
CA PRO A 601 1.87 26.45 7.91
C PRO A 601 0.70 26.66 8.88
N LEU A 602 0.10 25.58 9.39
CA LEU A 602 -0.93 25.65 10.42
C LEU A 602 -0.28 26.02 11.75
N VAL A 603 -0.58 27.22 12.23
CA VAL A 603 -0.09 27.74 13.52
C VAL A 603 -1.04 27.35 14.64
N HIS A 604 -2.35 27.51 14.40
CA HIS A 604 -3.37 27.20 15.38
C HIS A 604 -4.71 26.87 14.71
N VAL A 605 -5.52 26.01 15.34
CA VAL A 605 -6.86 25.67 14.85
C VAL A 605 -7.84 25.82 16.02
N THR A 606 -8.87 26.66 15.85
CA THR A 606 -9.85 26.95 16.90
C THR A 606 -11.27 26.96 16.35
N LYS A 607 -12.25 26.77 17.22
CA LYS A 607 -13.67 26.96 16.87
C LYS A 607 -14.00 28.45 16.83
N GLY A 608 -14.88 28.84 15.92
CA GLY A 608 -15.45 30.19 15.85
C GLY A 608 -16.34 30.52 17.07
N PRO A 609 -16.67 31.80 17.29
CA PRO A 609 -17.50 32.23 18.42
C PRO A 609 -18.88 31.57 18.35
N ALA A 610 -19.27 30.84 19.41
CA ALA A 610 -20.52 30.08 19.44
C ALA A 610 -21.80 30.93 19.30
N HIS A 611 -21.71 32.24 19.56
CA HIS A 611 -22.81 33.21 19.47
C HIS A 611 -22.86 33.95 18.13
N SER A 612 -21.92 33.69 17.22
CA SER A 612 -21.88 34.33 15.90
C SER A 612 -22.84 33.61 14.95
N GLU A 613 -23.68 34.37 14.24
CA GLU A 613 -24.54 33.84 13.18
C GLU A 613 -23.75 33.46 11.93
N ALA A 614 -22.63 34.15 11.67
CA ALA A 614 -21.77 33.87 10.52
C ALA A 614 -20.77 32.73 10.81
N LEU A 615 -20.12 32.72 11.96
CA LEU A 615 -18.97 31.86 12.28
C LEU A 615 -19.28 30.81 13.37
N GLY A 616 -20.52 30.74 13.82
CA GLY A 616 -21.00 29.75 14.78
C GLY A 616 -20.77 28.32 14.28
N GLY A 617 -19.84 27.62 14.92
CA GLY A 617 -19.49 26.24 14.56
C GLY A 617 -18.43 26.09 13.45
N ALA A 618 -17.95 27.19 12.87
CA ALA A 618 -16.85 27.16 11.89
C ALA A 618 -15.51 26.80 12.56
N ILE A 619 -14.62 26.18 11.78
CA ILE A 619 -13.23 25.93 12.19
C ILE A 619 -12.33 26.99 11.58
N LEU A 620 -11.70 27.77 12.45
CA LEU A 620 -10.77 28.82 12.10
C LEU A 620 -9.35 28.24 12.06
N HIS A 621 -8.75 28.23 10.87
CA HIS A 621 -7.37 27.80 10.66
C HIS A 621 -6.47 29.05 10.67
N VAL A 622 -5.80 29.29 11.80
CA VAL A 622 -4.77 30.32 11.90
C VAL A 622 -3.52 29.79 11.23
N VAL A 623 -3.11 30.43 10.14
CA VAL A 623 -1.95 30.05 9.34
C VAL A 623 -0.86 31.11 9.40
N GLY A 624 0.38 30.65 9.27
CA GLY A 624 1.55 31.49 9.11
C GLY A 624 1.59 32.17 7.73
N PRO A 625 2.65 32.96 7.46
CA PRO A 625 2.83 33.58 6.15
C PRO A 625 2.93 32.53 5.04
N ALA A 626 2.53 32.94 3.84
CA ALA A 626 2.62 32.12 2.64
C ALA A 626 4.08 31.76 2.32
N GLU A 627 4.38 30.47 2.22
CA GLU A 627 5.66 29.90 1.83
C GLU A 627 5.60 29.38 0.39
N PRO A 628 6.66 29.53 -0.42
CA PRO A 628 6.75 28.88 -1.73
C PRO A 628 6.79 27.35 -1.59
N LEU A 629 6.34 26.65 -2.64
CA LEU A 629 6.49 25.19 -2.73
C LEU A 629 7.93 24.83 -3.11
N GLU A 630 8.41 23.64 -2.71
CA GLU A 630 9.78 23.18 -3.01
C GLU A 630 10.06 23.23 -4.52
N GLY A 631 11.07 24.00 -4.92
CA GLY A 631 11.44 24.20 -6.33
C GLY A 631 11.08 25.57 -6.92
N GLU A 632 10.36 26.43 -6.19
CA GLU A 632 10.12 27.82 -6.58
C GLU A 632 11.07 28.79 -5.82
N GLU A 633 11.76 29.68 -6.54
CA GLU A 633 12.81 30.55 -5.98
C GLU A 633 12.26 31.81 -5.26
N ASP A 634 11.00 32.21 -5.50
CA ASP A 634 10.44 33.46 -4.97
C ASP A 634 9.24 33.24 -4.03
N ALA A 635 9.39 33.64 -2.76
CA ALA A 635 8.28 33.75 -1.82
C ALA A 635 7.32 34.89 -2.26
N PRO A 636 5.99 34.72 -2.15
CA PRO A 636 5.04 35.79 -2.46
C PRO A 636 5.29 37.00 -1.54
N ALA A 637 5.43 38.20 -2.12
CA ALA A 637 5.67 39.42 -1.38
C ALA A 637 4.40 39.90 -0.64
N GLY A 638 4.46 40.03 0.69
CA GLY A 638 3.37 40.57 1.53
C GLY A 638 2.43 39.51 2.11
N ALA A 639 1.38 39.94 2.83
CA ALA A 639 0.36 39.08 3.43
C ALA A 639 -0.59 38.51 2.36
N ALA A 640 -0.11 37.56 1.56
CA ALA A 640 -0.90 36.92 0.52
C ALA A 640 -1.98 36.03 1.14
N LEU A 641 -3.25 36.29 0.81
CA LEU A 641 -4.40 35.52 1.31
C LEU A 641 -4.87 34.50 0.26
N PRO A 642 -5.32 33.31 0.69
CA PRO A 642 -6.02 32.37 -0.19
C PRO A 642 -7.27 33.00 -0.83
N SER A 643 -7.55 32.65 -2.08
CA SER A 643 -8.76 33.09 -2.78
C SER A 643 -10.00 32.34 -2.26
N PRO A 644 -11.05 33.03 -1.78
CA PRO A 644 -12.35 32.40 -1.51
C PRO A 644 -12.89 31.65 -2.74
N GLY A 645 -13.52 30.50 -2.52
CA GLY A 645 -14.01 29.55 -3.53
C GLY A 645 -12.93 28.62 -4.12
N SER A 646 -11.64 28.90 -3.89
CA SER A 646 -10.54 28.09 -4.44
C SER A 646 -10.38 26.76 -3.70
N PRO A 647 -9.94 25.69 -4.39
CA PRO A 647 -9.59 24.45 -3.72
C PRO A 647 -8.38 24.67 -2.80
N CYS A 648 -8.41 24.05 -1.63
CA CYS A 648 -7.33 24.04 -0.69
C CYS A 648 -7.08 22.63 -0.14
N LEU A 649 -5.82 22.20 -0.18
CA LEU A 649 -5.37 20.95 0.43
C LEU A 649 -5.11 21.18 1.91
N VAL A 650 -5.75 20.40 2.77
CA VAL A 650 -5.46 20.32 4.21
C VAL A 650 -4.54 19.14 4.44
N ARG A 651 -3.36 19.35 5.02
CA ARG A 651 -2.48 18.27 5.46
C ARG A 651 -2.17 18.41 6.94
N VAL A 652 -2.44 17.36 7.70
CA VAL A 652 -2.16 17.28 9.13
C VAL A 652 -0.93 16.44 9.40
N ASP A 653 -0.13 16.85 10.37
CA ASP A 653 1.04 16.13 10.86
C ASP A 653 0.61 14.83 11.57
N PRO A 654 0.94 13.64 11.01
CA PRO A 654 0.54 12.37 11.58
C PRO A 654 1.19 12.06 12.93
N VAL A 655 2.43 12.50 13.14
CA VAL A 655 3.17 12.24 14.37
C VAL A 655 2.58 13.07 15.50
N TRP A 656 2.27 14.34 15.22
CA TRP A 656 1.61 15.22 16.18
C TRP A 656 0.21 14.74 16.55
N ARG A 657 -0.63 14.40 15.57
CA ARG A 657 -1.98 13.85 15.75
C ARG A 657 -1.96 12.61 16.64
N ALA A 658 -1.09 11.65 16.34
CA ALA A 658 -0.98 10.41 17.12
C ALA A 658 -0.55 10.67 18.56
N ALA A 659 0.42 11.57 18.80
CA ALA A 659 0.86 11.94 20.14
C ALA A 659 -0.24 12.66 20.94
N ALA A 660 -0.96 13.60 20.32
CA ALA A 660 -2.08 14.30 20.94
C ALA A 660 -3.23 13.34 21.31
N ALA A 661 -3.55 12.40 20.42
CA ALA A 661 -4.56 11.36 20.66
C ALA A 661 -4.18 10.44 21.84
N LYS A 662 -2.90 10.04 21.95
CA LYS A 662 -2.39 9.26 23.08
C LYS A 662 -2.51 10.02 24.39
N LEU A 663 -2.02 11.26 24.44
CA LEU A 663 -2.08 12.09 25.64
C LEU A 663 -3.53 12.33 26.07
N HIS A 664 -4.42 12.62 25.14
CA HIS A 664 -5.83 12.85 25.45
C HIS A 664 -6.53 11.57 25.95
N SER A 665 -6.29 10.44 25.29
CA SER A 665 -6.86 9.13 25.67
C SER A 665 -6.37 8.63 27.03
N ALA A 666 -5.11 8.93 27.40
CA ALA A 666 -4.60 8.66 28.73
C ALA A 666 -5.35 9.43 29.84
N GLY A 667 -5.83 10.64 29.54
CA GLY A 667 -6.72 11.38 30.44
C GLY A 667 -8.01 10.62 30.74
N HIS A 668 -8.65 10.07 29.71
CA HIS A 668 -9.86 9.25 29.85
C HIS A 668 -9.61 7.96 30.64
N LEU A 669 -8.48 7.30 30.39
CA LEU A 669 -8.10 6.09 31.12
C LEU A 669 -7.82 6.39 32.61
N LEU A 670 -7.19 7.53 32.88
CA LEU A 670 -6.96 8.04 34.23
C LEU A 670 -8.28 8.36 34.95
N ASP A 671 -9.24 8.99 34.28
CA ASP A 671 -10.57 9.23 34.84
C ASP A 671 -11.25 7.92 35.24
N ALA A 672 -11.10 6.85 34.46
CA ALA A 672 -11.61 5.52 34.79
C ALA A 672 -11.01 5.00 36.10
N ALA A 673 -9.68 5.12 36.25
CA ALA A 673 -8.97 4.70 37.44
C ALA A 673 -9.35 5.54 38.67
N VAL A 674 -9.49 6.86 38.51
CA VAL A 674 -9.91 7.77 39.59
C VAL A 674 -11.34 7.50 40.03
N ARG A 675 -12.28 7.25 39.11
CA ARG A 675 -13.66 6.87 39.46
C ARG A 675 -13.70 5.62 40.35
N LYS A 676 -12.80 4.66 40.14
CA LYS A 676 -12.72 3.43 40.93
C LYS A 676 -12.07 3.62 42.30
N HIS A 677 -10.94 4.33 42.36
CA HIS A 677 -10.11 4.41 43.57
C HIS A 677 -10.28 5.69 44.39
N ALA A 678 -10.90 6.72 43.82
CA ALA A 678 -11.23 7.97 44.48
C ALA A 678 -12.57 8.55 43.96
N PRO A 679 -13.71 7.84 44.15
CA PRO A 679 -15.01 8.22 43.61
C PRO A 679 -15.56 9.55 44.15
N GLN A 680 -14.96 10.12 45.20
CA GLN A 680 -15.26 11.46 45.70
C GLN A 680 -14.71 12.58 44.81
N LEU A 681 -13.77 12.27 43.90
CA LEU A 681 -13.20 13.21 42.96
C LEU A 681 -14.09 13.30 41.71
N ARG A 682 -14.34 14.51 41.24
CA ARG A 682 -15.09 14.77 39.99
C ARG A 682 -14.18 15.48 38.99
N PRO A 683 -13.96 14.95 37.77
CA PRO A 683 -13.10 15.59 36.79
C PRO A 683 -13.65 16.99 36.45
N THR A 684 -12.76 17.97 36.34
CA THR A 684 -13.11 19.35 36.00
C THR A 684 -12.41 19.81 34.73
N VAL A 685 -11.08 19.77 34.70
CA VAL A 685 -10.30 20.29 33.58
C VAL A 685 -9.18 19.32 33.22
N GLY A 686 -9.22 18.81 31.99
CA GLY A 686 -8.10 18.11 31.36
C GLY A 686 -7.13 19.08 30.70
N TYR A 687 -5.84 18.81 30.84
CA TYR A 687 -4.75 19.49 30.12
C TYR A 687 -3.83 18.40 29.57
N HIS A 688 -3.93 18.10 28.29
CA HIS A 688 -3.31 16.95 27.63
C HIS A 688 -2.21 17.38 26.66
N PHE A 689 -1.44 18.40 27.04
CA PHE A 689 -0.31 18.88 26.27
C PHE A 689 0.98 18.14 26.69
N PRO A 690 1.95 17.96 25.78
CA PRO A 690 3.15 17.18 26.04
C PRO A 690 4.04 17.72 27.17
N ASP A 691 3.93 19.02 27.50
CA ASP A 691 4.77 19.67 28.51
C ASP A 691 4.42 19.26 29.95
N ARG A 692 3.13 19.08 30.26
CA ARG A 692 2.64 18.78 31.62
C ARG A 692 1.25 18.15 31.62
N PRO A 693 1.07 16.97 31.02
CA PRO A 693 -0.24 16.37 30.90
C PRO A 693 -0.83 16.05 32.29
N SER A 694 -2.09 16.45 32.50
CA SER A 694 -2.74 16.37 33.80
C SER A 694 -4.26 16.50 33.73
N VAL A 695 -4.95 15.95 34.72
CA VAL A 695 -6.38 16.13 34.93
C VAL A 695 -6.61 16.73 36.31
N SER A 696 -7.45 17.76 36.38
CA SER A 696 -7.87 18.40 37.61
C SER A 696 -9.24 17.87 38.02
N TYR A 697 -9.42 17.70 39.33
CA TYR A 697 -10.63 17.16 39.92
C TYR A 697 -11.12 18.08 41.04
N ALA A 698 -12.44 18.26 41.15
CA ALA A 698 -13.07 18.83 42.34
C ALA A 698 -13.05 17.80 43.47
N GLY A 699 -12.68 18.23 44.67
CA GLY A 699 -12.44 17.37 45.83
C GLY A 699 -10.97 17.41 46.28
N ARG A 700 -10.72 17.02 47.53
CA ARG A 700 -9.41 17.11 48.17
C ARG A 700 -8.89 15.73 48.52
N VAL A 701 -7.68 15.42 48.06
CA VAL A 701 -6.86 14.32 48.57
C VAL A 701 -5.88 14.87 49.62
N PRO A 702 -5.87 14.35 50.86
CA PRO A 702 -4.84 14.69 51.85
C PRO A 702 -3.45 14.33 51.35
N ALA A 703 -2.44 15.15 51.65
CA ALA A 703 -1.07 14.91 51.18
C ALA A 703 -0.50 13.57 51.66
N ALA A 704 -0.91 13.10 52.84
CA ALA A 704 -0.50 11.81 53.40
C ALA A 704 -1.06 10.59 52.64
N GLU A 705 -2.13 10.76 51.85
CA GLU A 705 -2.78 9.69 51.09
C GLU A 705 -2.40 9.72 49.60
N ALA A 706 -1.61 10.72 49.18
CA ALA A 706 -1.29 10.96 47.77
C ALA A 706 -0.42 9.85 47.17
N GLU A 707 0.59 9.36 47.89
CA GLU A 707 1.49 8.30 47.41
C GLU A 707 0.74 6.96 47.26
N GLU A 708 -0.05 6.57 48.26
CA GLU A 708 -0.86 5.35 48.21
C GLU A 708 -1.89 5.40 47.06
N LEU A 709 -2.49 6.57 46.81
CA LEU A 709 -3.41 6.73 45.70
C LEU A 709 -2.70 6.65 44.34
N ILE A 710 -1.47 7.17 44.19
CA ILE A 710 -0.68 7.02 42.96
C ILE A 710 -0.47 5.56 42.61
N GLU A 711 -0.06 4.73 43.58
CA GLU A 711 0.16 3.29 43.37
C GLU A 711 -1.12 2.57 42.91
N LYS A 712 -2.26 2.88 43.54
CA LYS A 712 -3.57 2.32 43.17
C LYS A 712 -4.00 2.74 41.76
N LEU A 713 -3.82 4.02 41.42
CA LEU A 713 -4.15 4.53 40.09
C LEU A 713 -3.25 3.93 39.01
N GLN A 714 -1.95 3.79 39.28
CA GLN A 714 -1.00 3.18 38.35
C GLN A 714 -1.37 1.72 38.08
N ALA A 715 -1.60 0.92 39.13
CA ALA A 715 -1.95 -0.49 38.97
C ALA A 715 -3.25 -0.69 38.18
N GLU A 716 -4.24 0.19 38.37
CA GLU A 716 -5.48 0.14 37.61
C GLU A 716 -5.30 0.55 36.15
N VAL A 717 -4.51 1.58 35.90
CA VAL A 717 -4.15 2.00 34.54
C VAL A 717 -3.41 0.88 33.81
N ASP A 718 -2.41 0.26 34.43
CA ASP A 718 -1.65 -0.84 33.84
C ASP A 718 -2.56 -2.03 33.48
N ARG A 719 -3.50 -2.35 34.37
CA ARG A 719 -4.54 -3.37 34.12
C ARG A 719 -5.38 -3.00 32.89
N LEU A 720 -5.86 -1.76 32.81
CA LEU A 720 -6.72 -1.29 31.70
C LEU A 720 -5.95 -1.23 30.36
N VAL A 721 -4.67 -0.86 30.38
CA VAL A 721 -3.80 -0.91 29.21
C VAL A 721 -3.60 -2.36 28.75
N ALA A 722 -3.33 -3.28 29.68
CA ALA A 722 -3.12 -4.70 29.38
C ALA A 722 -4.37 -5.39 28.81
N GLU A 723 -5.58 -4.95 29.20
CA GLU A 723 -6.84 -5.43 28.62
C GLU A 723 -6.98 -5.06 27.14
N ALA A 724 -6.28 -4.02 26.68
CA ALA A 724 -6.26 -3.55 25.30
C ALA A 724 -7.67 -3.38 24.68
N ALA A 725 -8.66 -3.03 25.50
CA ALA A 725 -10.03 -2.87 25.04
C ALA A 725 -10.14 -1.73 24.00
N PRO A 726 -10.97 -1.91 22.97
CA PRO A 726 -11.10 -0.94 21.88
C PRO A 726 -11.73 0.35 22.37
N THR A 727 -11.33 1.47 21.77
CA THR A 727 -12.02 2.74 21.95
C THR A 727 -13.33 2.70 21.17
N SER A 728 -14.45 2.99 21.83
CA SER A 728 -15.75 3.08 21.18
C SER A 728 -16.24 4.52 21.17
N VAL A 729 -16.81 4.94 20.04
CA VAL A 729 -17.44 6.25 19.86
C VAL A 729 -18.92 6.01 19.55
N SER A 730 -19.79 6.73 20.26
CA SER A 730 -21.24 6.71 20.01
C SER A 730 -21.72 8.15 19.84
N VAL A 731 -22.57 8.37 18.84
CA VAL A 731 -23.17 9.68 18.56
C VAL A 731 -24.68 9.53 18.59
N PHE A 732 -25.37 10.38 19.34
CA PHE A 732 -26.83 10.36 19.45
C PHE A 732 -27.38 11.77 19.63
N THR A 733 -28.69 11.93 19.47
CA THR A 733 -29.37 13.22 19.69
C THR A 733 -29.84 13.32 21.15
N ALA A 734 -29.48 14.42 21.83
CA ALA A 734 -29.92 14.71 23.19
C ALA A 734 -31.45 14.73 23.29
N GLY A 735 -31.99 14.06 24.31
CA GLY A 735 -33.42 13.80 24.48
C GLY A 735 -33.87 12.41 24.04
N ASP A 736 -33.02 11.64 23.35
CA ASP A 736 -33.24 10.22 23.09
C ASP A 736 -32.68 9.36 24.23
N SER A 737 -33.51 9.10 25.24
CA SER A 737 -33.12 8.32 26.43
C SER A 737 -32.78 6.85 26.12
N ALA A 738 -33.23 6.31 24.98
CA ALA A 738 -32.88 4.95 24.57
C ALA A 738 -31.47 4.92 23.96
N ALA A 739 -31.18 5.85 23.05
CA ALA A 739 -29.86 5.98 22.44
C ALA A 739 -28.78 6.38 23.46
N ALA A 740 -29.10 7.24 24.44
CA ALA A 740 -28.17 7.60 25.51
C ALA A 740 -27.80 6.39 26.40
N ARG A 741 -28.76 5.51 26.71
CA ARG A 741 -28.50 4.27 27.46
C ARG A 741 -27.70 3.25 26.65
N GLU A 742 -27.96 3.13 25.36
CA GLU A 742 -27.19 2.29 24.44
C GLU A 742 -25.74 2.79 24.30
N ALA A 743 -25.56 4.12 24.33
CA ALA A 743 -24.27 4.77 24.36
C ALA A 743 -23.55 4.66 25.72
N GLY A 744 -24.21 4.11 26.74
CA GLY A 744 -23.63 3.81 28.06
C GLY A 744 -23.66 4.95 29.08
N LEU A 745 -24.51 5.97 28.87
CA LEU A 745 -24.79 7.03 29.84
C LEU A 745 -25.91 6.66 30.80
N THR A 746 -25.87 7.21 32.02
CA THR A 746 -27.00 7.18 32.96
C THR A 746 -28.10 8.15 32.54
N ALA A 747 -29.31 7.99 33.11
CA ALA A 747 -30.42 8.91 32.83
C ALA A 747 -30.13 10.35 33.28
N GLU A 748 -29.44 10.52 34.41
CA GLU A 748 -29.02 11.85 34.92
C GLU A 748 -27.96 12.49 34.01
N GLU A 749 -26.96 11.72 33.53
CA GLU A 749 -25.94 12.23 32.60
C GLU A 749 -26.53 12.57 31.23
N ALA A 750 -27.63 11.92 30.81
CA ALA A 750 -28.30 12.21 29.55
C ALA A 750 -29.13 13.51 29.60
N ASP A 751 -29.62 13.90 30.78
CA ASP A 751 -30.43 15.10 31.01
C ASP A 751 -29.58 16.39 31.05
N ASP A 752 -28.25 16.27 31.17
CA ASP A 752 -27.30 17.39 31.16
C ASP A 752 -27.08 18.01 29.76
N PHE A 753 -27.54 17.36 28.68
CA PHE A 753 -27.39 17.85 27.31
C PHE A 753 -28.59 18.66 26.83
N MET A 754 -28.32 19.74 26.10
CA MET A 754 -29.35 20.56 25.45
C MET A 754 -30.23 19.69 24.52
N PRO A 755 -31.56 19.61 24.72
CA PRO A 755 -32.44 18.80 23.89
C PRO A 755 -32.31 19.12 22.40
N GLY A 756 -32.22 18.09 21.56
CA GLY A 756 -32.02 18.23 20.10
C GLY A 756 -30.58 18.47 19.64
N SER A 757 -29.61 18.62 20.56
CA SER A 757 -28.19 18.71 20.21
C SER A 757 -27.59 17.34 19.87
N THR A 758 -26.55 17.31 19.03
CA THR A 758 -25.78 16.08 18.75
C THR A 758 -24.74 15.86 19.84
N VAL A 759 -24.81 14.71 20.50
CA VAL A 759 -23.92 14.33 21.61
C VAL A 759 -22.98 13.22 21.14
N ARG A 760 -21.67 13.48 21.22
CA ARG A 760 -20.62 12.49 20.98
C ARG A 760 -20.06 12.03 22.32
N VAL A 761 -20.13 10.73 22.56
CA VAL A 761 -19.48 10.10 23.71
C VAL A 761 -18.43 9.10 23.28
N VAL A 762 -17.40 8.98 24.12
CA VAL A 762 -16.25 8.10 23.89
C VAL A 762 -16.02 7.27 25.13
N ALA A 763 -15.71 6.00 24.93
CA ALA A 763 -15.18 5.11 25.96
C ALA A 763 -13.81 4.61 25.53
N VAL A 764 -12.79 4.89 26.34
CA VAL A 764 -11.44 4.32 26.18
C VAL A 764 -11.29 3.21 27.22
N GLY A 765 -11.25 1.96 26.77
CA GLY A 765 -11.21 0.80 27.67
C GLY A 765 -12.58 0.13 27.85
N PRO A 766 -12.81 -0.65 28.94
CA PRO A 766 -14.08 -1.34 29.16
C PRO A 766 -15.27 -0.36 29.22
N ARG A 767 -16.42 -0.79 28.68
CA ARG A 767 -17.63 0.02 28.37
C ARG A 767 -18.23 0.87 29.51
N GLY A 768 -17.73 0.79 30.74
CA GLY A 768 -18.27 1.51 31.90
C GLY A 768 -17.75 2.93 32.10
N ASN A 769 -16.75 3.39 31.33
CA ASN A 769 -16.19 4.74 31.44
C ASN A 769 -16.47 5.58 30.19
N VAL A 770 -17.75 5.84 29.96
CA VAL A 770 -18.24 6.67 28.86
C VAL A 770 -18.18 8.13 29.26
N CYS A 771 -17.70 9.00 28.37
CA CYS A 771 -17.64 10.42 28.61
C CYS A 771 -17.98 11.23 27.34
N PRO A 772 -18.59 12.41 27.46
CA PRO A 772 -18.78 13.31 26.33
C PRO A 772 -17.44 13.87 25.90
N CYS A 773 -17.05 13.61 24.66
CA CYS A 773 -15.75 14.03 24.19
C CYS A 773 -15.78 14.36 22.71
N GLY A 774 -15.15 15.47 22.33
CA GLY A 774 -14.93 15.87 20.94
C GLY A 774 -13.49 15.75 20.48
N GLY A 775 -12.61 15.11 21.27
CA GLY A 775 -11.19 14.95 20.97
C GLY A 775 -10.87 13.78 20.04
N THR A 776 -9.59 13.68 19.66
CA THR A 776 -9.04 12.52 18.94
C THR A 776 -8.56 11.47 19.93
N HIS A 777 -8.72 10.19 19.60
CA HIS A 777 -8.43 9.10 20.51
C HIS A 777 -7.60 8.00 19.85
N VAL A 778 -6.89 7.22 20.65
CA VAL A 778 -6.25 5.97 20.18
C VAL A 778 -7.33 4.94 19.80
N GLY A 779 -6.99 3.98 18.95
CA GLY A 779 -7.92 2.92 18.54
C GLY A 779 -8.22 1.92 19.65
N HIS A 780 -7.28 1.70 20.57
CA HIS A 780 -7.49 0.87 21.76
C HIS A 780 -6.60 1.29 22.95
N ALA A 781 -7.00 0.93 24.17
CA ALA A 781 -6.30 1.30 25.41
C ALA A 781 -4.84 0.78 25.48
N GLY A 782 -4.53 -0.30 24.76
CA GLY A 782 -3.18 -0.87 24.70
C GLY A 782 -2.13 0.03 24.04
N GLU A 783 -2.54 1.01 23.23
CA GLU A 783 -1.64 2.00 22.63
C GLU A 783 -1.06 3.01 23.65
N LEU A 784 -1.59 3.00 24.88
CA LEU A 784 -1.17 3.82 26.01
C LEU A 784 -0.13 3.12 26.90
N ALA A 785 0.51 2.07 26.39
CA ALA A 785 1.66 1.43 27.04
C ALA A 785 2.73 2.47 27.41
N GLY A 786 3.25 2.38 28.63
CA GLY A 786 4.20 3.37 29.17
C GLY A 786 3.55 4.58 29.86
N LEU A 787 2.22 4.59 30.05
CA LEU A 787 1.52 5.60 30.85
C LEU A 787 1.92 5.50 32.33
N THR A 788 2.45 6.59 32.90
CA THR A 788 2.89 6.67 34.30
C THR A 788 2.25 7.84 35.03
N ILE A 789 1.72 7.60 36.23
CA ILE A 789 1.18 8.65 37.12
C ILE A 789 2.35 9.29 37.89
N LYS A 790 2.56 10.60 37.70
CA LYS A 790 3.74 11.30 38.24
C LYS A 790 3.50 11.91 39.61
N SER A 791 2.36 12.57 39.82
CA SER A 791 2.09 13.24 41.09
C SER A 791 0.62 13.57 41.28
N ILE A 792 0.20 13.64 42.55
CA ILE A 792 -1.10 14.15 42.98
C ILE A 792 -0.87 15.37 43.87
N LYS A 793 -1.43 16.53 43.50
CA LYS A 793 -1.27 17.79 44.25
C LYS A 793 -2.64 18.39 44.57
N GLY A 794 -2.96 18.52 45.85
CA GLY A 794 -4.17 19.20 46.33
C GLY A 794 -3.97 20.70 46.53
N LYS A 795 -4.88 21.55 46.02
CA LYS A 795 -4.91 23.00 46.28
C LYS A 795 -6.35 23.51 46.34
N LYS A 796 -6.72 24.20 47.45
CA LYS A 796 -8.02 24.88 47.67
C LYS A 796 -9.24 24.14 47.08
N GLY A 797 -9.55 22.93 47.59
CA GLY A 797 -10.74 22.17 47.18
C GLY A 797 -10.65 21.46 45.82
N SER A 798 -9.48 21.52 45.15
CA SER A 798 -9.19 20.79 43.92
C SER A 798 -7.97 19.89 44.08
N THR A 799 -7.93 18.80 43.32
CA THR A 799 -6.83 17.85 43.25
C THR A 799 -6.37 17.73 41.81
N LYS A 800 -5.08 17.91 41.55
CA LYS A 800 -4.47 17.76 40.23
C LYS A 800 -3.68 16.45 40.18
N VAL A 801 -3.96 15.61 39.20
CA VAL A 801 -3.22 14.38 38.91
C VAL A 801 -2.44 14.58 37.62
N SER A 802 -1.11 14.51 37.70
CA SER A 802 -0.22 14.59 36.53
C SER A 802 0.21 13.19 36.10
N TYR A 803 0.33 12.99 34.80
CA TYR A 803 0.79 11.73 34.21
C TYR A 803 1.80 12.02 33.10
N ASP A 804 2.30 10.97 32.46
CA ASP A 804 3.26 10.99 31.36
C ASP A 804 3.14 9.69 30.56
N ILE A 805 3.63 9.67 29.32
CA ILE A 805 3.66 8.45 28.50
C ILE A 805 5.06 8.32 27.90
N GLU A 806 5.72 7.20 28.15
CA GLU A 806 7.06 6.94 27.64
C GLU A 806 7.15 7.10 26.10
N GLY A 807 8.18 7.79 25.63
CA GLY A 807 8.45 7.96 24.20
C GLY A 807 7.66 9.09 23.51
N ILE A 808 6.80 9.83 24.21
CA ILE A 808 6.20 11.06 23.66
C ILE A 808 7.17 12.23 23.86
N VAL A 809 8.08 12.42 22.90
CA VAL A 809 8.95 13.59 22.79
C VAL A 809 8.55 14.35 21.54
N LEU A 810 7.83 15.46 21.71
CA LEU A 810 7.48 16.37 20.61
C LEU A 810 8.45 17.56 20.68
N ALA A 811 9.51 17.50 19.87
CA ALA A 811 10.45 18.61 19.69
C ALA A 811 9.84 19.71 18.81
#